data_AF-N1PJ06-F1
#
_entry.id   AF-N1PJ06-F1
#
_cell.length_a   1.000
_cell.length_b   1.000
_cell.length_c   1.000
_cell.angle_alpha   90.00
_cell.angle_beta   90.00
_cell.angle_gamma   90.00
#
_symmetry.space_group_name_H-M   'P 1'
#
loop_
_entity.id
_entity.type
_entity.pdbx_description
1 polymer ?
#
loop_
_entity_poly.entity_id
_entity_poly.type
_entity_poly.pdbx_seq_one_letter_code
_entity_poly.pdbx_strand_id
1 'polypeptide(L)'
;MSFVLDQVRRIDTQLDRLQLADLPAQSASINAERNVIPPKRVVALQTAIRGLSPGSSDSKGLLKVGQIQLLLSTLSDKPKVTARIEDEGEAESKDEFERELEWLLVSKATTQIYGHVLSSILDQAVRLSDDIWYWDEVLGSQRYTALYSIQTSPLRLYDWSSKVWEDVKARGGDFSIRGVRQDASDTVTERWKQFYGLVRQVVREKSVKEVHKQMISPVTRIRAEVRRKQAALKKVRTRNANALGVLLGEGLANESVHGEGLASPHAEQDVQHKWKASVARNVALMEAVLAKINDLGTPLDKFDSAVAELTDDDPLYAIESQDMAIRPRDVAERLSRMLVLGLGQYTTSSEQIVQQHGKPSRYVRYWLPITVGILSSTTILRVLVNRRTEILQWVQDLGATVVDFWQNWVVQPTRNVIKTIRHDEGSEISIMSKRSLEGDRDSLERMVVDFAVDNPRNATGSTSALTDDEIASIRAKVREGDLTPVLKAYEKDLISPLMGAVRGNLIRALLIQIQKTKVDVEIAMGGIDALLKSQELLIGFISLTPGLLVTYFLTTWARQSVSTNHSTRAQRKQGKMLRQLRNIDRILTNATPTEYGELLYRDQGLLLCEVHVLRQAAIKTMPTEVFREFGEEAEELCDVRVGVERQRRVAERVRWAYGRWLA
;
A
#
# COMPACT_ATOMS: atom_id res chain seq x y z
N MET A 1 -8.58 9.14 -11.21
CA MET A 1 -8.65 10.13 -12.30
C MET A 1 -7.50 11.12 -12.12
N SER A 2 -6.82 11.51 -13.19
CA SER A 2 -5.65 12.40 -13.13
C SER A 2 -6.09 13.85 -13.26
N PHE A 3 -5.40 14.76 -12.57
CA PHE A 3 -5.58 16.21 -12.68
C PHE A 3 -5.68 16.70 -14.13
N VAL A 4 -4.86 16.13 -15.01
CA VAL A 4 -4.85 16.43 -16.46
C VAL A 4 -6.22 16.17 -17.10
N LEU A 5 -6.88 15.06 -16.75
CA LEU A 5 -8.20 14.74 -17.30
C LEU A 5 -9.28 15.70 -16.80
N ASP A 6 -9.17 16.14 -15.55
CA ASP A 6 -10.09 17.09 -14.94
C ASP A 6 -9.95 18.46 -15.66
N GLN A 7 -8.72 18.89 -15.97
CA GLN A 7 -8.45 20.10 -16.78
C GLN A 7 -8.94 19.98 -18.22
N VAL A 8 -8.68 18.86 -18.89
CA VAL A 8 -9.15 18.63 -20.27
C VAL A 8 -10.67 18.67 -20.35
N ARG A 9 -11.37 18.05 -19.38
CA ARG A 9 -12.83 18.10 -19.30
C ARG A 9 -13.33 19.52 -19.03
N ARG A 10 -12.70 20.26 -18.12
CA ARG A 10 -13.06 21.64 -17.83
C ARG A 10 -12.98 22.52 -19.09
N ILE A 11 -11.88 22.45 -19.82
CA ILE A 11 -11.69 23.22 -21.06
C ILE A 11 -12.70 22.76 -22.13
N ASP A 12 -12.94 21.45 -22.29
CA ASP A 12 -13.92 20.95 -23.27
C ASP A 12 -15.34 21.42 -22.95
N THR A 13 -15.75 21.41 -21.67
CA THR A 13 -17.07 21.93 -21.27
C THR A 13 -17.24 23.43 -21.50
N GLN A 14 -16.16 24.20 -21.38
CA GLN A 14 -16.19 25.63 -21.70
C GLN A 14 -16.30 25.85 -23.21
N LEU A 15 -15.59 25.06 -24.00
CA LEU A 15 -15.68 25.12 -25.46
C LEU A 15 -17.08 24.70 -25.95
N ASP A 16 -17.70 23.69 -25.33
CA ASP A 16 -19.08 23.28 -25.65
C ASP A 16 -20.09 24.39 -25.30
N ARG A 17 -19.85 25.17 -24.24
CA ARG A 17 -20.69 26.36 -23.93
C ARG A 17 -20.57 27.45 -24.98
N LEU A 18 -19.36 27.68 -25.51
CA LEU A 18 -19.14 28.62 -26.61
C LEU A 18 -19.83 28.15 -27.89
N GLN A 19 -19.80 26.85 -28.19
CA GLN A 19 -20.57 26.27 -29.31
C GLN A 19 -22.08 26.51 -29.18
N LEU A 20 -22.62 26.32 -27.97
CA LEU A 20 -24.05 26.53 -27.71
C LEU A 20 -24.45 28.01 -27.79
N ALA A 21 -23.52 28.94 -27.54
CA ALA A 21 -23.75 30.38 -27.65
C ALA A 21 -23.72 30.88 -29.11
N ASP A 22 -22.94 30.25 -30.00
CA ASP A 22 -22.86 30.59 -31.43
C ASP A 22 -24.02 29.99 -32.28
N LEU A 23 -24.65 28.91 -31.83
CA LEU A 23 -25.73 28.23 -32.57
C LEU A 23 -27.09 28.96 -32.74
N PRO A 24 -27.53 29.95 -31.91
CA PRO A 24 -28.90 30.47 -31.99
C PRO A 24 -29.16 31.44 -33.15
N ALA A 25 -28.14 31.97 -33.84
CA ALA A 25 -28.35 32.93 -34.94
C ALA A 25 -28.35 32.28 -36.35
N GLN A 26 -27.49 31.30 -36.61
CA GLN A 26 -27.27 30.75 -37.97
C GLN A 26 -28.07 29.46 -38.26
N SER A 27 -28.35 28.63 -37.25
CA SER A 27 -29.08 27.36 -37.46
C SER A 27 -30.59 27.57 -37.63
N ALA A 28 -31.15 28.65 -37.08
CA ALA A 28 -32.55 29.02 -37.21
C ALA A 28 -32.88 29.61 -38.59
N SER A 29 -31.94 30.32 -39.22
CA SER A 29 -32.10 30.86 -40.59
C SER A 29 -31.93 29.78 -41.67
N ILE A 30 -31.01 28.82 -41.49
CA ILE A 30 -30.73 27.78 -42.49
C ILE A 30 -31.77 26.64 -42.47
N ASN A 31 -32.26 26.23 -41.30
CA ASN A 31 -33.19 25.10 -41.20
C ASN A 31 -34.67 25.47 -41.40
N ALA A 32 -35.04 26.75 -41.29
CA ALA A 32 -36.44 27.17 -41.44
C ALA A 32 -36.92 27.15 -42.90
N GLU A 33 -36.01 27.20 -43.90
CA GLU A 33 -36.42 27.36 -45.30
C GLU A 33 -36.22 26.14 -46.20
N ARG A 34 -35.46 25.09 -45.85
CA ARG A 34 -35.30 23.93 -46.76
C ARG A 34 -34.77 22.65 -46.10
N ASN A 35 -35.42 21.51 -46.39
CA ASN A 35 -34.93 20.14 -46.18
C ASN A 35 -33.68 19.86 -47.06
N VAL A 36 -32.53 20.43 -46.73
CA VAL A 36 -31.26 20.18 -47.43
C VAL A 36 -30.38 19.25 -46.59
N ILE A 37 -30.00 18.13 -47.18
CA ILE A 37 -29.07 17.16 -46.60
C ILE A 37 -27.75 17.91 -46.30
N PRO A 38 -27.22 17.87 -45.07
CA PRO A 38 -25.99 18.58 -44.75
C PRO A 38 -24.84 18.06 -45.63
N PRO A 39 -23.95 18.95 -46.14
CA PRO A 39 -22.86 18.54 -47.01
C PRO A 39 -21.97 17.52 -46.29
N LYS A 40 -21.49 16.51 -47.03
CA LYS A 40 -20.69 15.37 -46.49
C LYS A 40 -19.51 15.83 -45.62
N ARG A 41 -18.95 17.00 -45.93
CA ARG A 41 -17.83 17.63 -45.22
C ARG A 41 -18.23 18.17 -43.84
N VAL A 42 -19.36 18.86 -43.73
CA VAL A 42 -19.88 19.34 -42.44
C VAL A 42 -20.17 18.14 -41.51
N VAL A 43 -20.74 17.07 -42.06
CA VAL A 43 -20.95 15.82 -41.30
C VAL A 43 -19.62 15.21 -40.85
N ALA A 44 -18.60 15.20 -41.71
CA ALA A 44 -17.26 14.71 -41.36
C ALA A 44 -16.58 15.56 -40.26
N LEU A 45 -16.74 16.89 -40.30
CA LEU A 45 -16.22 17.78 -39.26
C LEU A 45 -16.96 17.58 -37.94
N GLN A 46 -18.30 17.47 -37.96
CA GLN A 46 -19.10 17.21 -36.76
C GLN A 46 -18.80 15.85 -36.14
N THR A 47 -18.57 14.81 -36.94
CA THR A 47 -18.15 13.50 -36.41
C THR A 47 -16.73 13.55 -35.84
N ALA A 48 -15.83 14.31 -36.46
CA ALA A 48 -14.48 14.50 -35.94
C ALA A 48 -14.45 15.30 -34.63
N ILE A 49 -15.26 16.36 -34.51
CA ILE A 49 -15.45 17.14 -33.27
C ILE A 49 -15.99 16.23 -32.15
N ARG A 50 -17.01 15.42 -32.44
CA ARG A 50 -17.55 14.44 -31.47
C ARG A 50 -16.52 13.38 -31.09
N GLY A 51 -15.69 12.95 -32.05
CA GLY A 51 -14.61 12.00 -31.81
C GLY A 51 -13.46 12.56 -30.96
N LEU A 52 -13.26 13.88 -30.92
CA LEU A 52 -12.25 14.55 -30.09
C LEU A 52 -12.71 14.88 -28.67
N SER A 53 -14.03 14.90 -28.41
CA SER A 53 -14.56 15.16 -27.08
C SER A 53 -14.36 13.95 -26.15
N PRO A 54 -13.84 14.14 -24.92
CA PRO A 54 -13.67 13.05 -23.95
C PRO A 54 -15.02 12.44 -23.55
N GLY A 55 -15.23 11.16 -23.87
CA GLY A 55 -16.42 10.43 -23.46
C GLY A 55 -16.60 10.39 -21.93
N SER A 56 -17.84 10.52 -21.46
CA SER A 56 -18.19 10.53 -20.03
C SER A 56 -17.82 9.23 -19.29
N SER A 57 -17.70 8.11 -20.00
CA SER A 57 -17.44 6.78 -19.44
C SER A 57 -16.01 6.27 -19.59
N ASP A 58 -15.15 6.94 -20.38
CA ASP A 58 -13.81 6.42 -20.64
C ASP A 58 -12.86 6.76 -19.49
N SER A 59 -12.37 5.72 -18.82
CA SER A 59 -11.31 5.80 -17.80
C SER A 59 -9.98 6.40 -18.34
N LYS A 60 -9.89 6.57 -19.67
CA LYS A 60 -8.78 7.22 -20.39
C LYS A 60 -9.36 8.35 -21.26
N GLY A 61 -9.61 9.51 -20.68
CA GLY A 61 -10.14 10.65 -21.43
C GLY A 61 -9.17 11.32 -22.42
N LEU A 62 -7.92 10.84 -22.55
CA LEU A 62 -6.95 11.27 -23.57
C LEU A 62 -6.94 10.28 -24.74
N LEU A 63 -7.24 10.77 -25.94
CA LEU A 63 -7.25 9.97 -27.17
C LEU A 63 -5.83 9.56 -27.58
N LYS A 64 -5.67 8.48 -28.34
CA LYS A 64 -4.34 8.11 -28.84
C LYS A 64 -3.83 9.15 -29.84
N VAL A 65 -2.52 9.40 -29.84
CA VAL A 65 -1.85 10.33 -30.76
C VAL A 65 -2.26 10.10 -32.22
N GLY A 66 -2.29 8.84 -32.69
CA GLY A 66 -2.71 8.52 -34.05
C GLY A 66 -4.19 8.79 -34.37
N GLN A 67 -5.08 8.75 -33.36
CA GLN A 67 -6.49 9.12 -33.55
C GLN A 67 -6.64 10.63 -33.72
N ILE A 68 -5.92 11.43 -32.92
CA ILE A 68 -5.93 12.90 -33.03
C ILE A 68 -5.45 13.33 -34.42
N GLN A 69 -4.40 12.69 -34.95
CA GLN A 69 -3.89 12.97 -36.30
C GLN A 69 -4.90 12.62 -37.40
N LEU A 70 -5.55 11.46 -37.28
CA LEU A 70 -6.59 11.06 -38.23
C LEU A 70 -7.72 12.09 -38.24
N LEU A 71 -8.15 12.56 -37.08
CA LEU A 71 -9.22 13.55 -36.96
C LEU A 71 -8.77 14.94 -37.47
N LEU A 72 -7.52 15.36 -37.22
CA LEU A 72 -6.97 16.60 -37.76
C LEU A 72 -6.79 16.57 -39.29
N SER A 73 -6.54 15.41 -39.89
CA SER A 73 -6.41 15.28 -41.35
C SER A 73 -7.69 15.63 -42.12
N THR A 74 -8.86 15.60 -41.46
CA THR A 74 -10.14 16.03 -42.05
C THR A 74 -10.16 17.53 -42.42
N LEU A 75 -9.26 18.34 -41.84
CA LEU A 75 -9.06 19.75 -42.20
C LEU A 75 -8.32 19.92 -43.55
N SER A 76 -7.57 18.91 -43.98
CA SER A 76 -6.74 18.96 -45.18
C SER A 76 -7.53 18.73 -46.48
N ASP A 77 -8.73 18.15 -46.40
CA ASP A 77 -9.58 17.76 -47.54
C ASP A 77 -10.42 18.92 -48.12
N LYS A 78 -9.85 20.11 -48.39
CA LYS A 78 -10.50 21.03 -49.37
C LYS A 78 -10.09 20.58 -50.77
N PRO A 79 -10.98 20.03 -51.61
CA PRO A 79 -10.74 20.04 -53.04
C PRO A 79 -10.64 21.50 -53.48
N LYS A 80 -9.55 21.88 -54.17
CA LYS A 80 -9.49 23.15 -54.91
C LYS A 80 -10.56 23.10 -56.01
N VAL A 81 -11.80 23.44 -55.69
CA VAL A 81 -12.86 23.53 -56.70
C VAL A 81 -12.74 24.89 -57.36
N THR A 82 -12.30 24.83 -58.62
CA THR A 82 -12.45 25.84 -59.65
C THR A 82 -13.79 26.53 -59.59
N ALA A 83 -13.76 27.87 -59.59
CA ALA A 83 -14.85 28.80 -59.78
C ALA A 83 -16.06 28.20 -60.52
N ARG A 84 -17.20 28.09 -59.83
CA ARG A 84 -18.51 28.12 -60.47
C ARG A 84 -19.44 29.00 -59.66
N ILE A 85 -20.11 29.85 -60.42
CA ILE A 85 -21.05 30.91 -60.06
C ILE A 85 -22.27 30.26 -59.40
N GLU A 86 -22.34 30.30 -58.08
CA GLU A 86 -23.57 30.11 -57.29
C GLU A 86 -23.63 31.26 -56.29
N ASP A 87 -24.84 31.78 -56.03
CA ASP A 87 -25.16 33.03 -55.31
C ASP A 87 -24.14 33.45 -54.23
N GLU A 88 -23.53 34.62 -54.42
CA GLU A 88 -22.44 35.14 -53.59
C GLU A 88 -22.81 35.20 -52.09
N GLY A 89 -24.07 35.45 -51.73
CA GLY A 89 -24.52 35.50 -50.33
C GLY A 89 -24.75 34.13 -49.66
N GLU A 90 -25.10 33.08 -50.42
CA GLU A 90 -25.27 31.72 -49.86
C GLU A 90 -23.96 30.96 -49.75
N ALA A 91 -22.99 31.25 -50.63
CA ALA A 91 -21.65 30.66 -50.55
C ALA A 91 -20.85 31.23 -49.37
N GLU A 92 -20.96 32.53 -49.09
CA GLU A 92 -20.27 33.19 -47.97
C GLU A 92 -20.72 32.67 -46.60
N SER A 93 -22.04 32.52 -46.37
CA SER A 93 -22.58 32.00 -45.11
C SER A 93 -22.24 30.52 -44.85
N LYS A 94 -22.21 29.69 -45.90
CA LYS A 94 -21.75 28.28 -45.80
C LYS A 94 -20.25 28.18 -45.51
N ASP A 95 -19.45 29.05 -46.13
CA ASP A 95 -18.00 29.11 -45.89
C ASP A 95 -17.65 29.63 -44.48
N GLU A 96 -18.47 30.52 -43.91
CA GLU A 96 -18.30 31.01 -42.53
C GLU A 96 -18.60 29.92 -41.49
N PHE A 97 -19.73 29.22 -41.64
CA PHE A 97 -20.09 28.09 -40.77
C PHE A 97 -19.07 26.94 -40.84
N GLU A 98 -18.55 26.63 -42.05
CA GLU A 98 -17.46 25.65 -42.18
C GLU A 98 -16.18 26.10 -41.45
N ARG A 99 -15.81 27.39 -41.53
CA ARG A 99 -14.63 27.92 -40.82
C ARG A 99 -14.80 27.86 -39.31
N GLU A 100 -16.00 28.10 -38.78
CA GLU A 100 -16.29 27.93 -37.35
C GLU A 100 -16.10 26.49 -36.90
N LEU A 101 -16.62 25.52 -37.67
CA LEU A 101 -16.40 24.09 -37.40
C LEU A 101 -14.92 23.70 -37.49
N GLU A 102 -14.17 24.24 -38.45
CA GLU A 102 -12.72 24.04 -38.54
C GLU A 102 -12.00 24.54 -37.28
N TRP A 103 -12.34 25.74 -36.79
CA TRP A 103 -11.77 26.30 -35.56
C TRP A 103 -12.16 25.50 -34.31
N LEU A 104 -13.39 25.00 -34.23
CA LEU A 104 -13.85 24.14 -33.13
C LEU A 104 -13.13 22.79 -33.11
N LEU A 105 -12.83 22.23 -34.28
CA LEU A 105 -12.03 21.02 -34.37
C LEU A 105 -10.60 21.26 -33.89
N VAL A 106 -9.98 22.38 -34.31
CA VAL A 106 -8.63 22.77 -33.89
C VAL A 106 -8.56 23.03 -32.39
N SER A 107 -9.56 23.70 -31.79
CA SER A 107 -9.57 23.96 -30.36
C SER A 107 -9.76 22.68 -29.54
N LYS A 108 -10.66 21.77 -29.92
CA LYS A 108 -10.76 20.44 -29.27
C LYS A 108 -9.47 19.63 -29.41
N ALA A 109 -8.84 19.66 -30.59
CA ALA A 109 -7.55 19.01 -30.80
C ALA A 109 -6.43 19.63 -29.93
N THR A 110 -6.43 20.96 -29.80
CA THR A 110 -5.49 21.71 -28.95
C THR A 110 -5.66 21.30 -27.49
N THR A 111 -6.89 21.18 -26.98
CA THR A 111 -7.18 20.71 -25.62
C THR A 111 -6.66 19.29 -25.38
N GLN A 112 -6.86 18.37 -26.34
CA GLN A 112 -6.35 17.00 -26.25
C GLN A 112 -4.81 16.95 -26.27
N ILE A 113 -4.18 17.72 -27.15
CA ILE A 113 -2.72 17.81 -27.26
C ILE A 113 -2.11 18.48 -26.02
N TYR A 114 -2.72 19.54 -25.50
CA TYR A 114 -2.36 20.17 -24.23
C TYR A 114 -2.41 19.16 -23.08
N GLY A 115 -3.46 18.35 -23.02
CA GLY A 115 -3.55 17.24 -22.08
C GLY A 115 -2.40 16.23 -22.22
N HIS A 116 -2.01 15.86 -23.45
CA HIS A 116 -0.86 14.98 -23.68
C HIS A 116 0.47 15.59 -23.24
N VAL A 117 0.70 16.87 -23.53
CA VAL A 117 1.90 17.60 -23.11
C VAL A 117 1.98 17.65 -21.58
N LEU A 118 0.90 18.08 -20.92
CA LEU A 118 0.82 18.16 -19.47
C LEU A 118 1.03 16.78 -18.83
N SER A 119 0.39 15.74 -19.37
CA SER A 119 0.53 14.36 -18.90
C SER A 119 1.96 13.83 -19.07
N SER A 120 2.60 14.09 -20.22
CA SER A 120 3.96 13.64 -20.50
C SER A 120 4.99 14.30 -19.59
N ILE A 121 4.88 15.62 -19.40
CA ILE A 121 5.79 16.37 -18.51
C ILE A 121 5.57 15.96 -17.06
N LEU A 122 4.31 15.81 -16.63
CA LEU A 122 3.95 15.41 -15.26
C LEU A 122 4.40 13.97 -14.94
N ASP A 123 4.13 12.99 -15.82
CA ASP A 123 4.58 11.61 -15.60
C ASP A 123 6.10 11.53 -15.52
N GLN A 124 6.81 12.29 -16.37
CA GLN A 124 8.26 12.37 -16.32
C GLN A 124 8.77 13.02 -15.02
N ALA A 125 8.15 14.11 -14.56
CA ALA A 125 8.50 14.74 -13.29
C ALA A 125 8.28 13.80 -12.09
N VAL A 126 7.23 12.98 -12.13
CA VAL A 126 6.94 11.95 -11.12
C VAL A 126 7.98 10.82 -11.16
N ARG A 127 8.33 10.30 -12.35
CA ARG A 127 9.40 9.28 -12.52
C ARG A 127 10.74 9.78 -11.99
N LEU A 128 11.08 11.04 -12.28
CA LEU A 128 12.28 11.71 -11.75
C LEU A 128 12.24 11.82 -10.22
N SER A 129 11.07 12.07 -9.62
CA SER A 129 10.91 12.12 -8.16
C SER A 129 11.24 10.78 -7.49
N ASP A 130 10.76 9.66 -8.04
CA ASP A 130 11.08 8.32 -7.52
C ASP A 130 12.59 7.99 -7.64
N ASP A 131 13.26 8.49 -8.69
CA ASP A 131 14.71 8.34 -8.87
C ASP A 131 15.53 9.23 -7.93
N ILE A 132 15.11 10.48 -7.72
CA ILE A 132 15.69 11.38 -6.72
C ILE A 132 15.56 10.77 -5.32
N TRP A 133 14.41 10.17 -5.01
CA TRP A 133 14.16 9.52 -3.72
C TRP A 133 15.09 8.33 -3.49
N TYR A 134 15.32 7.50 -4.51
CA TYR A 134 16.32 6.44 -4.43
C TYR A 134 17.71 7.00 -4.09
N TRP A 135 18.12 8.09 -4.71
CA TRP A 135 19.41 8.72 -4.41
C TRP A 135 19.48 9.36 -3.02
N ASP A 136 18.38 9.95 -2.54
CA ASP A 136 18.28 10.44 -1.16
C ASP A 136 18.43 9.28 -0.15
N GLU A 137 17.83 8.12 -0.40
CA GLU A 137 17.99 6.93 0.45
C GLU A 137 19.43 6.42 0.45
N VAL A 138 20.09 6.41 -0.71
CA VAL A 138 21.51 6.05 -0.85
C VAL A 138 22.40 7.04 -0.10
N LEU A 139 22.15 8.34 -0.17
CA LEU A 139 22.93 9.38 0.51
C LEU A 139 22.65 9.45 2.02
N GLY A 140 21.43 9.12 2.44
CA GLY A 140 20.97 9.17 3.84
C GLY A 140 21.55 8.06 4.71
N SER A 141 22.02 6.95 4.12
CA SER A 141 22.60 5.83 4.87
C SER A 141 23.95 5.39 4.30
N GLN A 142 24.93 5.24 5.20
CA GLN A 142 26.22 4.66 4.84
C GLN A 142 26.09 3.21 4.34
N ARG A 143 25.12 2.45 4.88
CA ARG A 143 24.86 1.06 4.45
C ARG A 143 24.35 1.01 3.00
N TYR A 144 23.42 1.90 2.63
CA TYR A 144 22.92 1.96 1.25
C TYR A 144 23.98 2.48 0.28
N THR A 145 24.83 3.44 0.70
CA THR A 145 26.01 3.84 -0.08
C THR A 145 26.97 2.66 -0.31
N ALA A 146 27.25 1.86 0.72
CA ALA A 146 28.11 0.69 0.60
C ALA A 146 27.48 -0.38 -0.32
N LEU A 147 26.19 -0.66 -0.18
CA LEU A 147 25.47 -1.57 -1.08
C LEU A 147 25.53 -1.09 -2.53
N TYR A 148 25.30 0.20 -2.79
CA TYR A 148 25.43 0.77 -4.13
C TYR A 148 26.87 0.66 -4.68
N SER A 149 27.88 0.81 -3.81
CA SER A 149 29.29 0.64 -4.19
C SER A 149 29.60 -0.79 -4.65
N ILE A 150 29.04 -1.78 -3.97
CA ILE A 150 29.17 -3.19 -4.31
C ILE A 150 28.38 -3.49 -5.59
N GLN A 151 27.16 -2.97 -5.71
CA GLN A 151 26.31 -3.15 -6.89
C GLN A 151 26.97 -2.66 -8.18
N THR A 152 27.68 -1.52 -8.11
CA THR A 152 28.34 -0.89 -9.27
C THR A 152 29.80 -1.32 -9.46
N SER A 153 30.35 -2.16 -8.58
CA SER A 153 31.75 -2.58 -8.66
C SER A 153 32.08 -3.37 -9.94
N PRO A 154 31.24 -4.27 -10.49
CA PRO A 154 31.61 -5.04 -11.68
C PRO A 154 31.77 -4.15 -12.92
N LEU A 155 30.86 -3.19 -13.11
CA LEU A 155 30.92 -2.23 -14.21
C LEU A 155 32.16 -1.34 -14.11
N ARG A 156 32.50 -0.90 -12.89
CA ARG A 156 33.68 -0.06 -12.67
C ARG A 156 34.99 -0.82 -12.83
N LEU A 157 35.03 -2.08 -12.43
CA LEU A 157 36.17 -2.97 -12.68
C LEU A 157 36.34 -3.20 -14.18
N TYR A 158 35.24 -3.36 -14.92
CA TYR A 158 35.27 -3.43 -16.37
C TYR A 158 35.83 -2.14 -16.97
N ASP A 159 35.28 -0.97 -16.65
CA ASP A 159 35.75 0.34 -17.14
C ASP A 159 37.22 0.63 -16.79
N TRP A 160 37.67 0.17 -15.62
CA TRP A 160 39.07 0.29 -15.21
C TRP A 160 39.95 -0.67 -16.01
N SER A 161 39.53 -1.93 -16.16
CA SER A 161 40.24 -2.95 -16.93
C SER A 161 40.34 -2.61 -18.41
N SER A 162 39.31 -2.01 -19.01
CA SER A 162 39.32 -1.57 -20.40
C SER A 162 40.29 -0.41 -20.63
N LYS A 163 40.34 0.57 -19.70
CA LYS A 163 41.34 1.66 -19.75
C LYS A 163 42.76 1.12 -19.60
N VAL A 164 42.98 0.21 -18.65
CA VAL A 164 44.28 -0.47 -18.50
C VAL A 164 44.62 -1.26 -19.76
N TRP A 165 43.63 -1.92 -20.38
CA TRP A 165 43.82 -2.66 -21.63
C TRP A 165 44.14 -1.75 -22.82
N GLU A 166 43.47 -0.60 -22.95
CA GLU A 166 43.78 0.42 -23.96
C GLU A 166 45.18 0.99 -23.77
N ASP A 167 45.58 1.29 -22.53
CA ASP A 167 46.94 1.76 -22.21
C ASP A 167 48.00 0.68 -22.52
N VAL A 168 47.71 -0.58 -22.19
CA VAL A 168 48.59 -1.71 -22.50
C VAL A 168 48.68 -1.92 -24.01
N LYS A 169 47.59 -1.75 -24.75
CA LYS A 169 47.57 -1.82 -26.22
C LYS A 169 48.32 -0.63 -26.87
N ALA A 170 48.24 0.56 -26.28
CA ALA A 170 48.94 1.75 -26.76
C ALA A 170 50.46 1.66 -26.53
N ARG A 171 50.90 0.96 -25.48
CA ARG A 171 52.32 0.80 -25.13
C ARG A 171 52.95 -0.49 -25.65
N GLY A 172 52.18 -1.58 -25.67
CA GLY A 172 52.54 -2.87 -26.25
C GLY A 172 52.08 -2.92 -27.69
N GLY A 173 52.88 -2.33 -28.59
CA GLY A 173 52.64 -2.41 -30.02
C GLY A 173 52.30 -3.84 -30.46
N ASP A 174 51.14 -3.98 -31.11
CA ASP A 174 50.64 -5.18 -31.78
C ASP A 174 50.56 -6.49 -30.95
N PHE A 175 49.97 -6.44 -29.75
CA PHE A 175 49.42 -7.65 -29.10
C PHE A 175 48.13 -8.10 -29.81
N SER A 176 48.20 -8.42 -31.11
CA SER A 176 47.04 -8.92 -31.86
C SER A 176 46.91 -10.44 -31.71
N ILE A 177 45.74 -10.87 -31.21
CA ILE A 177 45.30 -12.28 -31.09
C ILE A 177 45.18 -12.98 -32.47
N ARG A 178 45.61 -12.33 -33.56
CA ARG A 178 45.45 -12.82 -34.94
C ARG A 178 46.63 -13.65 -35.45
N GLY A 179 47.76 -13.68 -34.75
CA GLY A 179 48.91 -14.55 -35.06
C GLY A 179 48.77 -16.00 -34.55
N VAL A 180 47.58 -16.45 -34.15
CA VAL A 180 47.33 -17.69 -33.41
C VAL A 180 47.53 -18.98 -34.22
N ARG A 181 47.84 -18.91 -35.53
CA ARG A 181 47.77 -20.12 -36.36
C ARG A 181 49.09 -20.86 -36.61
N GLN A 182 50.25 -20.41 -36.15
CA GLN A 182 51.48 -21.08 -36.59
C GLN A 182 52.55 -21.49 -35.59
N ASP A 183 52.61 -21.03 -34.33
CA ASP A 183 53.60 -21.60 -33.40
C ASP A 183 53.16 -21.65 -31.93
N ALA A 184 53.19 -22.89 -31.41
CA ALA A 184 53.52 -23.32 -30.05
C ALA A 184 52.62 -22.89 -28.87
N SER A 185 51.97 -23.90 -28.29
CA SER A 185 51.35 -23.93 -26.95
C SER A 185 52.27 -23.47 -25.81
N ASP A 186 53.59 -23.47 -26.02
CA ASP A 186 54.58 -23.11 -25.00
C ASP A 186 54.78 -21.59 -24.88
N THR A 187 54.52 -20.82 -25.94
CA THR A 187 54.65 -19.34 -25.96
C THR A 187 53.53 -18.62 -25.21
N VAL A 188 52.41 -19.29 -24.95
CA VAL A 188 51.25 -18.70 -24.28
C VAL A 188 51.65 -18.27 -22.87
N THR A 189 52.35 -19.13 -22.13
CA THR A 189 52.75 -18.82 -20.74
C THR A 189 53.75 -17.66 -20.64
N GLU A 190 54.69 -17.54 -21.58
CA GLU A 190 55.65 -16.44 -21.62
C GLU A 190 54.99 -15.12 -22.05
N ARG A 191 54.07 -15.15 -23.01
CA ARG A 191 53.28 -13.97 -23.40
C ARG A 191 52.34 -13.53 -22.28
N TRP A 192 51.80 -14.45 -21.48
CA TRP A 192 51.08 -14.13 -20.26
C TRP A 192 52.00 -13.48 -19.22
N LYS A 193 53.22 -13.98 -19.02
CA LYS A 193 54.20 -13.33 -18.13
C LYS A 193 54.57 -11.91 -18.61
N GLN A 194 54.76 -11.72 -19.91
CA GLN A 194 55.03 -10.40 -20.51
C GLN A 194 53.82 -9.46 -20.36
N PHE A 195 52.60 -9.96 -20.59
CA PHE A 195 51.37 -9.23 -20.38
C PHE A 195 51.18 -8.84 -18.90
N TYR A 196 51.34 -9.78 -17.97
CA TYR A 196 51.32 -9.48 -16.53
C TYR A 196 52.42 -8.49 -16.14
N GLY A 197 53.60 -8.57 -16.77
CA GLY A 197 54.69 -7.62 -16.60
C GLY A 197 54.31 -6.21 -17.05
N LEU A 198 53.74 -6.07 -18.25
CA LEU A 198 53.23 -4.82 -18.83
C LEU A 198 52.09 -4.22 -17.99
N VAL A 199 51.09 -5.03 -17.63
CA VAL A 199 49.99 -4.63 -16.74
C VAL A 199 50.56 -4.18 -15.39
N ARG A 200 51.47 -4.95 -14.80
CA ARG A 200 52.11 -4.61 -13.53
C ARG A 200 52.91 -3.32 -13.63
N GLN A 201 53.59 -3.07 -14.74
CA GLN A 201 54.34 -1.84 -14.98
C GLN A 201 53.41 -0.64 -15.15
N VAL A 202 52.34 -0.76 -15.95
CA VAL A 202 51.31 0.29 -16.12
C VAL A 202 50.61 0.62 -14.80
N VAL A 203 50.26 -0.41 -14.01
CA VAL A 203 49.65 -0.24 -12.69
C VAL A 203 50.63 0.38 -11.68
N ARG A 204 51.93 0.02 -11.75
CA ARG A 204 52.98 0.57 -10.88
C ARG A 204 53.30 2.02 -11.22
N GLU A 205 53.31 2.38 -12.51
CA GLU A 205 53.57 3.74 -13.00
C GLU A 205 52.40 4.69 -12.76
N LYS A 206 51.14 4.23 -12.87
CA LYS A 206 49.95 5.01 -12.47
C LYS A 206 49.77 5.16 -10.95
N SER A 207 50.81 4.85 -10.17
CA SER A 207 50.97 5.04 -8.73
C SER A 207 49.98 4.30 -7.84
N VAL A 208 50.54 3.63 -6.83
CA VAL A 208 49.80 3.04 -5.71
C VAL A 208 48.93 4.10 -5.01
N LYS A 209 49.26 5.40 -5.06
CA LYS A 209 48.43 6.49 -4.51
C LYS A 209 47.16 6.75 -5.32
N GLU A 210 47.20 6.67 -6.65
CA GLU A 210 46.00 6.83 -7.50
C GLU A 210 45.09 5.60 -7.43
N VAL A 211 45.69 4.40 -7.40
CA VAL A 211 44.98 3.13 -7.20
C VAL A 211 44.38 3.05 -5.79
N HIS A 212 45.11 3.45 -4.75
CA HIS A 212 44.62 3.51 -3.37
C HIS A 212 43.54 4.61 -3.20
N LYS A 213 43.66 5.74 -3.90
CA LYS A 213 42.60 6.77 -3.96
C LYS A 213 41.36 6.30 -4.73
N GLN A 214 41.53 5.44 -5.74
CA GLN A 214 40.42 4.82 -6.48
C GLN A 214 39.76 3.65 -5.71
N MET A 215 40.51 2.89 -4.91
CA MET A 215 40.00 1.71 -4.18
C MET A 215 39.58 1.98 -2.73
N ILE A 216 40.20 2.94 -2.01
CA ILE A 216 40.00 3.17 -0.55
C ILE A 216 39.27 4.49 -0.22
N SER A 217 39.10 5.38 -1.20
CA SER A 217 38.15 6.52 -1.13
C SER A 217 36.83 6.33 -1.92
N PRO A 218 36.23 5.12 -2.03
CA PRO A 218 35.06 4.90 -2.88
C PRO A 218 33.83 5.60 -2.29
N VAL A 219 33.65 5.60 -0.96
CA VAL A 219 32.43 6.12 -0.34
C VAL A 219 32.28 7.63 -0.60
N THR A 220 33.33 8.43 -0.47
CA THR A 220 33.26 9.89 -0.71
C THR A 220 33.09 10.22 -2.18
N ARG A 221 33.80 9.52 -3.09
CA ARG A 221 33.67 9.70 -4.54
C ARG A 221 32.29 9.27 -5.03
N ILE A 222 31.78 8.15 -4.53
CA ILE A 222 30.43 7.66 -4.83
C ILE A 222 29.41 8.66 -4.33
N ARG A 223 29.54 9.17 -3.11
CA ARG A 223 28.61 10.19 -2.61
C ARG A 223 28.69 11.47 -3.44
N ALA A 224 29.86 11.88 -3.90
CA ALA A 224 30.00 13.03 -4.81
C ALA A 224 29.35 12.76 -6.19
N GLU A 225 29.55 11.57 -6.77
CA GLU A 225 28.91 11.14 -8.02
C GLU A 225 27.38 11.09 -7.88
N VAL A 226 26.90 10.46 -6.80
CA VAL A 226 25.47 10.37 -6.48
C VAL A 226 24.87 11.76 -6.27
N ARG A 227 25.57 12.66 -5.57
CA ARG A 227 25.14 14.07 -5.44
C ARG A 227 25.06 14.78 -6.79
N ARG A 228 26.02 14.57 -7.70
CA ARG A 228 25.98 15.13 -9.06
C ARG A 228 24.79 14.59 -9.85
N LYS A 229 24.58 13.27 -9.84
CA LYS A 229 23.43 12.61 -10.47
C LYS A 229 22.10 13.12 -9.92
N GLN A 230 22.00 13.20 -8.60
CA GLN A 230 20.83 13.73 -7.93
C GLN A 230 20.59 15.21 -8.26
N ALA A 231 21.64 16.04 -8.27
CA ALA A 231 21.53 17.46 -8.61
C ALA A 231 21.08 17.67 -10.06
N ALA A 232 21.60 16.86 -11.00
CA ALA A 232 21.15 16.87 -12.40
C ALA A 232 19.66 16.51 -12.52
N LEU A 233 19.22 15.43 -11.87
CA LEU A 233 17.80 15.04 -11.85
C LEU A 233 16.92 16.10 -11.18
N LYS A 234 17.37 16.71 -10.08
CA LYS A 234 16.67 17.80 -9.42
C LYS A 234 16.54 19.01 -10.36
N LYS A 235 17.59 19.39 -11.08
CA LYS A 235 17.58 20.49 -12.08
C LYS A 235 16.53 20.23 -13.17
N VAL A 236 16.51 19.02 -13.72
CA VAL A 236 15.54 18.62 -14.76
C VAL A 236 14.12 18.59 -14.20
N ARG A 237 13.93 18.05 -12.99
CA ARG A 237 12.62 18.04 -12.33
C ARG A 237 12.10 19.46 -12.08
N THR A 238 12.93 20.37 -11.57
CA THR A 238 12.52 21.76 -11.33
C THR A 238 12.21 22.48 -12.64
N ARG A 239 12.90 22.14 -13.74
CA ARG A 239 12.60 22.66 -15.07
C ARG A 239 11.26 22.15 -15.61
N ASN A 240 11.01 20.85 -15.49
CA ASN A 240 9.72 20.27 -15.86
C ASN A 240 8.57 20.84 -15.02
N ALA A 241 8.81 21.04 -13.71
CA ALA A 241 7.86 21.71 -12.85
C ALA A 241 7.63 23.16 -13.30
N ASN A 242 8.69 23.92 -13.62
CA ASN A 242 8.52 25.28 -14.10
C ASN A 242 7.73 25.36 -15.41
N ALA A 243 8.04 24.47 -16.35
CA ALA A 243 7.27 24.34 -17.58
C ALA A 243 5.79 24.00 -17.34
N LEU A 244 5.48 23.08 -16.42
CA LEU A 244 4.09 22.81 -16.01
C LEU A 244 3.41 24.04 -15.42
N GLY A 245 4.15 24.83 -14.65
CA GLY A 245 3.69 26.10 -14.08
C GLY A 245 3.34 27.13 -15.14
N VAL A 246 4.24 27.36 -16.10
CA VAL A 246 4.03 28.29 -17.23
C VAL A 246 2.85 27.83 -18.08
N LEU A 247 2.79 26.54 -18.45
CA LEU A 247 1.66 25.99 -19.20
C LEU A 247 0.32 26.15 -18.48
N LEU A 248 0.28 25.99 -17.16
CA LEU A 248 -0.95 26.12 -16.39
C LEU A 248 -1.30 27.59 -16.10
N GLY A 249 -0.31 28.44 -15.90
CA GLY A 249 -0.47 29.84 -15.51
C GLY A 249 -0.71 30.79 -16.70
N GLU A 250 -0.11 30.53 -17.85
CA GLU A 250 -0.32 31.32 -19.07
C GLU A 250 -1.21 30.60 -20.09
N GLY A 251 -1.47 29.31 -19.91
CA GLY A 251 -2.20 28.51 -20.90
C GLY A 251 -3.72 28.58 -20.80
N LEU A 252 -4.40 27.80 -21.66
CA LEU A 252 -5.87 27.73 -21.85
C LEU A 252 -6.67 27.66 -20.54
N ALA A 253 -6.09 27.05 -19.51
CA ALA A 253 -6.74 26.89 -18.21
C ALA A 253 -6.85 28.19 -17.40
N ASN A 254 -5.95 29.18 -17.57
CA ASN A 254 -5.92 30.40 -16.76
C ASN A 254 -6.49 31.64 -17.46
N GLU A 255 -6.38 31.74 -18.79
CA GLU A 255 -6.92 32.86 -19.59
C GLU A 255 -8.45 33.04 -19.45
N SER A 256 -9.15 32.05 -18.88
CA SER A 256 -10.59 32.11 -18.67
C SER A 256 -11.04 32.99 -17.50
N VAL A 257 -10.15 33.51 -16.63
CA VAL A 257 -10.57 34.26 -15.41
C VAL A 257 -9.79 35.53 -15.04
N HIS A 258 -8.51 35.69 -15.38
CA HIS A 258 -7.76 36.92 -15.03
C HIS A 258 -7.72 37.99 -16.12
N GLY A 259 -8.04 37.64 -17.37
CA GLY A 259 -8.47 38.61 -18.39
C GLY A 259 -9.98 38.76 -18.37
N GLU A 260 -10.51 39.87 -18.91
CA GLU A 260 -11.91 39.93 -19.34
C GLU A 260 -12.29 38.60 -19.99
N GLY A 261 -13.06 37.78 -19.26
CA GLY A 261 -13.23 36.39 -19.64
C GLY A 261 -13.82 36.26 -21.03
N LEU A 262 -13.72 35.06 -21.59
CA LEU A 262 -14.52 34.56 -22.72
C LEU A 262 -16.05 34.67 -22.53
N ALA A 263 -16.51 35.29 -21.44
CA ALA A 263 -17.88 35.38 -21.01
C ALA A 263 -18.21 36.78 -20.47
N SER A 264 -17.60 37.86 -20.98
CA SER A 264 -18.17 39.19 -20.77
C SER A 264 -19.43 39.33 -21.65
N PRO A 265 -20.63 39.52 -21.08
CA PRO A 265 -21.90 39.53 -21.81
C PRO A 265 -22.14 40.83 -22.60
N HIS A 266 -21.12 41.65 -22.87
CA HIS A 266 -21.29 43.00 -23.42
C HIS A 266 -20.67 43.25 -24.80
N ALA A 267 -20.08 42.23 -25.46
CA ALA A 267 -19.70 42.30 -26.86
C ALA A 267 -19.58 40.89 -27.48
N GLU A 268 -20.64 40.39 -28.12
CA GLU A 268 -20.70 39.03 -28.69
C GLU A 268 -19.60 38.78 -29.77
N GLN A 269 -19.20 39.80 -30.52
CA GLN A 269 -18.17 39.67 -31.58
C GLN A 269 -16.74 39.61 -31.03
N ASP A 270 -16.44 40.29 -29.91
CA ASP A 270 -15.11 40.26 -29.29
C ASP A 270 -14.79 38.89 -28.69
N VAL A 271 -15.80 38.21 -28.15
CA VAL A 271 -15.64 36.87 -27.56
C VAL A 271 -15.19 35.86 -28.61
N GLN A 272 -15.72 35.94 -29.84
CA GLN A 272 -15.43 35.01 -30.93
C GLN A 272 -13.97 35.08 -31.42
N HIS A 273 -13.37 36.27 -31.47
CA HIS A 273 -11.97 36.42 -31.85
C HIS A 273 -11.02 36.13 -30.67
N LYS A 274 -11.44 36.42 -29.44
CA LYS A 274 -10.66 36.18 -28.22
C LYS A 274 -10.34 34.68 -28.01
N TRP A 275 -11.27 33.75 -28.23
CA TRP A 275 -10.97 32.32 -28.06
C TRP A 275 -10.10 31.75 -29.19
N LYS A 276 -10.27 32.22 -30.43
CA LYS A 276 -9.44 31.81 -31.58
C LYS A 276 -7.99 32.25 -31.37
N ALA A 277 -7.79 33.49 -30.91
CA ALA A 277 -6.48 34.01 -30.52
C ALA A 277 -5.88 33.26 -29.32
N SER A 278 -6.69 32.98 -28.29
CA SER A 278 -6.27 32.17 -27.13
C SER A 278 -5.76 30.79 -27.56
N VAL A 279 -6.48 30.07 -28.45
CA VAL A 279 -6.05 28.77 -28.97
C VAL A 279 -4.72 28.89 -29.71
N ALA A 280 -4.55 29.90 -30.56
CA ALA A 280 -3.32 30.15 -31.31
C ALA A 280 -2.12 30.43 -30.37
N ARG A 281 -2.28 31.33 -29.38
CA ARG A 281 -1.26 31.63 -28.36
C ARG A 281 -0.84 30.38 -27.59
N ASN A 282 -1.81 29.53 -27.25
CA ASN A 282 -1.56 28.29 -26.54
C ASN A 282 -0.76 27.26 -27.35
N VAL A 283 -0.98 27.18 -28.66
CA VAL A 283 -0.16 26.33 -29.54
C VAL A 283 1.28 26.82 -29.58
N ALA A 284 1.49 28.13 -29.75
CA ALA A 284 2.83 28.73 -29.73
C ALA A 284 3.52 28.52 -28.38
N LEU A 285 2.80 28.73 -27.27
CA LEU A 285 3.31 28.53 -25.92
C LEU A 285 3.70 27.06 -25.66
N MET A 286 2.88 26.09 -26.06
CA MET A 286 3.25 24.67 -25.94
C MET A 286 4.48 24.31 -26.78
N GLU A 287 4.61 24.86 -27.99
CA GLU A 287 5.77 24.63 -28.85
C GLU A 287 7.05 25.23 -28.26
N ALA A 288 7.01 26.49 -27.80
CA ALA A 288 8.12 27.18 -27.15
C ALA A 288 8.57 26.46 -25.87
N VAL A 289 7.61 26.02 -25.04
CA VAL A 289 7.88 25.25 -23.82
C VAL A 289 8.55 23.92 -24.16
N LEU A 290 8.06 23.15 -25.14
CA LEU A 290 8.69 21.89 -25.53
C LEU A 290 10.09 22.07 -26.11
N ALA A 291 10.31 23.14 -26.88
CA ALA A 291 11.64 23.48 -27.41
C ALA A 291 12.61 23.83 -26.27
N LYS A 292 12.22 24.71 -25.34
CA LYS A 292 13.08 25.11 -24.23
C LYS A 292 13.23 24.05 -23.16
N ILE A 293 12.27 23.17 -22.87
CA ILE A 293 12.43 22.14 -21.84
C ILE A 293 13.70 21.29 -22.08
N ASN A 294 14.04 21.01 -23.33
CA ASN A 294 15.20 20.19 -23.69
C ASN A 294 16.55 20.92 -23.56
N ASP A 295 16.57 22.25 -23.48
CA ASP A 295 17.80 23.04 -23.45
C ASP A 295 18.40 23.16 -22.04
N LEU A 296 19.22 22.20 -21.61
CA LEU A 296 19.82 22.21 -20.26
C LEU A 296 20.80 23.37 -20.01
N GLY A 297 21.15 24.17 -21.03
CA GLY A 297 22.08 25.29 -20.96
C GLY A 297 21.50 26.53 -20.31
N THR A 298 20.20 26.82 -20.49
CA THR A 298 19.60 28.02 -19.88
C THR A 298 19.51 27.88 -18.34
N PRO A 299 19.85 28.96 -17.60
CA PRO A 299 19.66 28.98 -16.15
C PRO A 299 18.16 28.92 -15.82
N LEU A 300 17.82 28.25 -14.72
CA LEU A 300 16.43 27.99 -14.32
C LEU A 300 15.65 29.28 -14.08
N ASP A 301 16.28 30.30 -13.49
CA ASP A 301 15.63 31.56 -13.13
C ASP A 301 15.30 32.44 -14.36
N LYS A 302 15.90 32.14 -15.52
CA LYS A 302 15.60 32.79 -16.80
C LYS A 302 14.80 31.89 -17.74
N PHE A 303 14.28 30.76 -17.25
CA PHE A 303 13.51 29.86 -18.08
C PHE A 303 12.23 30.55 -18.57
N ASP A 304 11.51 31.22 -17.66
CA ASP A 304 10.24 31.90 -17.96
C ASP A 304 10.46 33.01 -18.98
N SER A 305 11.47 33.87 -18.75
CA SER A 305 11.85 34.91 -19.70
C SER A 305 12.29 34.37 -21.07
N ALA A 306 12.96 33.21 -21.10
CA ALA A 306 13.41 32.59 -22.36
C ALA A 306 12.29 31.86 -23.10
N VAL A 307 11.21 31.48 -22.41
CA VAL A 307 9.97 31.03 -23.03
C VAL A 307 9.21 32.24 -23.57
N ALA A 308 9.07 33.31 -22.77
CA ALA A 308 8.44 34.56 -23.18
C ALA A 308 9.10 35.16 -24.43
N GLU A 309 10.43 35.22 -24.48
CA GLU A 309 11.18 35.71 -25.65
C GLU A 309 10.89 34.86 -26.91
N LEU A 310 10.83 33.53 -26.77
CA LEU A 310 10.50 32.66 -27.91
C LEU A 310 9.03 32.76 -28.33
N THR A 311 8.13 33.00 -27.39
CA THR A 311 6.71 33.19 -27.71
C THR A 311 6.48 34.54 -28.34
N ASP A 312 7.06 35.62 -27.81
CA ASP A 312 6.92 36.98 -28.35
C ASP A 312 7.44 37.10 -29.79
N ASP A 313 8.49 36.34 -30.14
CA ASP A 313 9.01 36.25 -31.50
C ASP A 313 8.12 35.41 -32.46
N ASP A 314 7.13 34.65 -31.96
CA ASP A 314 6.26 33.81 -32.78
C ASP A 314 5.10 34.63 -33.38
N PRO A 315 4.92 34.63 -34.72
CA PRO A 315 3.80 35.30 -35.37
C PRO A 315 2.43 34.79 -34.94
N LEU A 316 2.32 33.61 -34.32
CA LEU A 316 1.05 33.08 -33.78
C LEU A 316 0.71 33.64 -32.38
N TYR A 317 1.70 34.18 -31.67
CA TYR A 317 1.58 34.69 -30.31
C TYR A 317 1.51 36.23 -30.27
N ALA A 318 2.26 36.91 -31.14
CA ALA A 318 2.29 38.37 -31.29
C ALA A 318 0.98 38.99 -31.86
N ILE A 319 -0.06 38.19 -32.04
CA ILE A 319 -1.35 38.63 -32.59
C ILE A 319 -2.12 39.33 -31.47
N GLU A 320 -1.87 40.62 -31.32
CA GLU A 320 -2.88 41.52 -30.79
C GLU A 320 -4.13 41.43 -31.68
N SER A 321 -5.28 41.45 -31.04
CA SER A 321 -6.61 41.02 -31.49
C SER A 321 -7.19 41.60 -32.80
N GLN A 322 -6.42 42.29 -33.64
CA GLN A 322 -6.96 43.06 -34.76
C GLN A 322 -6.34 42.83 -36.16
N ASP A 323 -5.18 42.18 -36.36
CA ASP A 323 -4.46 42.39 -37.65
C ASP A 323 -4.10 41.22 -38.58
N MET A 324 -4.47 39.95 -38.34
CA MET A 324 -4.30 38.89 -39.37
C MET A 324 -5.33 37.76 -39.25
N ALA A 325 -5.95 37.38 -40.37
CA ALA A 325 -6.84 36.22 -40.46
C ALA A 325 -6.03 34.91 -40.38
N ILE A 326 -5.74 34.43 -39.16
CA ILE A 326 -5.11 33.12 -38.92
C ILE A 326 -5.97 32.03 -39.57
N ARG A 327 -5.36 31.19 -40.40
CA ARG A 327 -6.06 30.04 -40.98
C ARG A 327 -6.01 28.88 -39.98
N PRO A 328 -7.13 28.20 -39.69
CA PRO A 328 -7.17 27.07 -38.75
C PRO A 328 -6.25 25.91 -39.20
N ARG A 329 -5.95 25.82 -40.50
CA ARG A 329 -5.03 24.84 -41.08
C ARG A 329 -3.59 25.01 -40.63
N ASP A 330 -3.12 26.25 -40.56
CA ASP A 330 -1.73 26.53 -40.18
C ASP A 330 -1.50 26.13 -38.71
N VAL A 331 -2.52 26.35 -37.87
CA VAL A 331 -2.56 25.89 -36.47
C VAL A 331 -2.61 24.36 -36.39
N ALA A 332 -3.44 23.71 -37.20
CA ALA A 332 -3.55 22.25 -37.26
C ALA A 332 -2.24 21.57 -37.72
N GLU A 333 -1.56 22.14 -38.71
CA GLU A 333 -0.26 21.65 -39.18
C GLU A 333 0.80 21.78 -38.09
N ARG A 334 0.87 22.93 -37.39
CA ARG A 334 1.75 23.12 -36.23
C ARG A 334 1.45 22.11 -35.11
N LEU A 335 0.18 21.93 -34.74
CA LEU A 335 -0.25 20.92 -33.76
C LEU A 335 0.20 19.52 -34.16
N SER A 336 0.05 19.15 -35.44
CA SER A 336 0.46 17.84 -35.93
C SER A 336 1.98 17.64 -35.85
N ARG A 337 2.77 18.68 -36.20
CA ARG A 337 4.24 18.67 -36.09
C ARG A 337 4.69 18.59 -34.64
N MET A 338 4.09 19.37 -33.75
CA MET A 338 4.37 19.37 -32.32
C MET A 338 4.09 18.01 -31.67
N LEU A 339 3.00 17.36 -32.08
CA LEU A 339 2.61 16.04 -31.58
C LEU A 339 3.60 14.93 -32.00
N VAL A 340 4.14 14.98 -33.22
CA VAL A 340 5.10 13.97 -33.72
C VAL A 340 6.52 14.28 -33.28
N LEU A 341 6.99 15.48 -33.60
CA LEU A 341 8.40 15.86 -33.44
C LEU A 341 8.66 16.39 -32.04
N GLY A 342 7.84 17.32 -31.55
CA GLY A 342 8.04 17.96 -30.24
C GLY A 342 7.97 16.96 -29.08
N LEU A 343 6.86 16.22 -28.99
CA LEU A 343 6.69 15.19 -27.94
C LEU A 343 7.65 14.00 -28.11
N GLY A 344 7.91 13.58 -29.35
CA GLY A 344 8.88 12.51 -29.64
C GLY A 344 10.30 12.86 -29.22
N GLN A 345 10.76 14.09 -29.50
CA GLN A 345 12.07 14.58 -29.08
C GLN A 345 12.14 14.76 -27.55
N TYR A 346 11.09 15.31 -26.94
CA TYR A 346 11.03 15.45 -25.48
C TYR A 346 11.13 14.10 -24.76
N THR A 347 10.37 13.10 -25.19
CA THR A 347 10.38 11.75 -24.59
C THR A 347 11.73 11.06 -24.72
N THR A 348 12.34 11.08 -25.91
CA THR A 348 13.66 10.47 -26.14
C THR A 348 14.77 11.17 -25.36
N SER A 349 14.80 12.51 -25.34
CA SER A 349 15.74 13.31 -24.54
C SER A 349 15.58 13.02 -23.04
N SER A 350 14.33 12.97 -22.57
CA SER A 350 13.97 12.65 -21.20
C SER A 350 14.42 11.24 -20.78
N GLU A 351 14.27 10.25 -21.66
CA GLU A 351 14.74 8.88 -21.41
C GLU A 351 16.27 8.80 -21.33
N GLN A 352 17.00 9.52 -22.17
CA GLN A 352 18.46 9.59 -22.11
C GLN A 352 18.95 10.17 -20.79
N ILE A 353 18.31 11.24 -20.30
CA ILE A 353 18.63 11.85 -18.99
C ILE A 353 18.41 10.84 -17.86
N VAL A 354 17.29 10.12 -17.87
CA VAL A 354 16.97 9.09 -16.88
C VAL A 354 17.94 7.91 -16.97
N GLN A 355 18.36 7.48 -18.17
CA GLN A 355 19.35 6.41 -18.31
C GLN A 355 20.73 6.80 -17.75
N GLN A 356 21.14 8.07 -17.91
CA GLN A 356 22.45 8.55 -17.46
C GLN A 356 22.50 8.85 -15.95
N HIS A 357 21.47 9.53 -15.42
CA HIS A 357 21.47 10.06 -14.05
C HIS A 357 20.47 9.37 -13.13
N GLY A 358 19.50 8.65 -13.69
CA GLY A 358 18.47 7.92 -12.98
C GLY A 358 19.02 6.70 -12.25
N LYS A 359 18.08 5.99 -11.65
CA LYS A 359 18.39 4.90 -10.73
C LYS A 359 18.97 3.69 -11.50
N PRO A 360 19.95 2.95 -10.97
CA PRO A 360 20.57 1.82 -11.69
C PRO A 360 19.54 0.75 -12.05
N SER A 361 19.73 0.09 -13.19
CA SER A 361 18.81 -0.92 -13.72
C SER A 361 18.62 -2.09 -12.73
N ARG A 362 17.51 -2.83 -12.89
CA ARG A 362 17.19 -3.95 -11.99
C ARG A 362 18.28 -5.01 -11.97
N TYR A 363 18.92 -5.28 -13.11
CA TYR A 363 20.03 -6.23 -13.19
C TYR A 363 21.22 -5.79 -12.33
N VAL A 364 21.58 -4.50 -12.36
CA VAL A 364 22.67 -3.95 -11.54
C VAL A 364 22.34 -3.99 -10.03
N ARG A 365 21.06 -3.90 -9.66
CA ARG A 365 20.65 -3.98 -8.24
C ARG A 365 20.61 -5.41 -7.70
N TYR A 366 20.11 -6.34 -8.53
CA TYR A 366 19.80 -7.69 -8.11
C TYR A 366 20.85 -8.72 -8.54
N TRP A 367 21.93 -8.37 -9.24
CA TRP A 367 22.96 -9.36 -9.61
C TRP A 367 23.55 -10.07 -8.39
N LEU A 368 23.76 -9.38 -7.27
CA LEU A 368 24.30 -10.01 -6.06
C LEU A 368 23.34 -11.06 -5.46
N PRO A 369 22.08 -10.75 -5.14
CA PRO A 369 21.15 -11.79 -4.68
C PRO A 369 20.83 -12.83 -5.76
N ILE A 370 20.88 -12.50 -7.06
CA ILE A 370 20.71 -13.48 -8.14
C ILE A 370 21.90 -14.46 -8.17
N THR A 371 23.14 -13.97 -8.11
CA THR A 371 24.33 -14.84 -8.08
C THR A 371 24.37 -15.69 -6.82
N VAL A 372 24.06 -15.10 -5.65
CA VAL A 372 23.91 -15.85 -4.39
C VAL A 372 22.79 -16.87 -4.51
N GLY A 373 21.64 -16.49 -5.07
CA GLY A 373 20.49 -17.38 -5.28
C GLY A 373 20.79 -18.53 -6.24
N ILE A 374 21.55 -18.29 -7.31
CA ILE A 374 21.99 -19.33 -8.25
C ILE A 374 22.99 -20.28 -7.57
N LEU A 375 24.00 -19.73 -6.88
CA LEU A 375 24.99 -20.53 -6.15
C LEU A 375 24.33 -21.33 -5.03
N SER A 376 23.44 -20.72 -4.24
CA SER A 376 22.70 -21.38 -3.18
C SER A 376 21.66 -22.33 -3.73
N SER A 377 21.08 -22.08 -4.90
CA SER A 377 20.12 -23.00 -5.53
C SER A 377 20.80 -24.35 -5.80
N THR A 378 22.05 -24.36 -6.26
CA THR A 378 22.78 -25.63 -6.45
C THR A 378 23.03 -26.40 -5.16
N THR A 379 23.30 -25.72 -4.04
CA THR A 379 23.51 -26.37 -2.73
C THR A 379 22.20 -26.77 -2.07
N ILE A 380 21.18 -25.90 -2.09
CA ILE A 380 19.83 -26.18 -1.59
C ILE A 380 19.22 -27.34 -2.36
N LEU A 381 19.31 -27.36 -3.69
CA LEU A 381 18.82 -28.47 -4.50
C LEU A 381 19.55 -29.77 -4.14
N ARG A 382 20.86 -29.73 -3.93
CA ARG A 382 21.65 -30.89 -3.50
C ARG A 382 21.22 -31.40 -2.13
N VAL A 383 21.01 -30.51 -1.16
CA VAL A 383 20.53 -30.87 0.19
C VAL A 383 19.09 -31.41 0.13
N LEU A 384 18.20 -30.76 -0.61
CA LEU A 384 16.80 -31.16 -0.73
C LEU A 384 16.64 -32.50 -1.44
N VAL A 385 17.45 -32.78 -2.46
CA VAL A 385 17.45 -34.07 -3.18
C VAL A 385 18.10 -35.17 -2.34
N ASN A 386 19.20 -34.88 -1.64
CA ASN A 386 19.91 -35.89 -0.84
C ASN A 386 19.21 -36.22 0.49
N ARG A 387 18.41 -35.30 1.06
CA ARG A 387 17.73 -35.48 2.37
C ARG A 387 16.21 -35.61 2.28
N ARG A 388 15.67 -36.07 1.14
CA ARG A 388 14.22 -36.25 0.97
C ARG A 388 13.59 -37.14 2.03
N THR A 389 14.30 -38.20 2.42
CA THR A 389 13.87 -39.14 3.46
C THR A 389 13.82 -38.47 4.83
N GLU A 390 14.85 -37.71 5.20
CA GLU A 390 14.88 -36.95 6.47
C GLU A 390 13.76 -35.90 6.53
N ILE A 391 13.47 -35.22 5.42
CA ILE A 391 12.39 -34.22 5.37
C ILE A 391 11.02 -34.90 5.52
N LEU A 392 10.80 -36.02 4.83
CA LEU A 392 9.57 -36.79 4.96
C LEU A 392 9.40 -37.31 6.40
N GLN A 393 10.48 -37.77 7.01
CA GLN A 393 10.48 -38.21 8.39
C GLN A 393 10.18 -37.05 9.34
N TRP A 394 10.80 -35.87 9.19
CA TRP A 394 10.48 -34.70 10.00
C TRP A 394 9.03 -34.25 9.87
N VAL A 395 8.44 -34.35 8.68
CA VAL A 395 7.02 -34.03 8.47
C VAL A 395 6.12 -35.07 9.15
N GLN A 396 6.46 -36.35 9.06
CA GLN A 396 5.74 -37.42 9.77
C GLN A 396 5.86 -37.27 11.30
N ASP A 397 7.07 -37.02 11.80
CA ASP A 397 7.35 -36.82 13.22
C ASP A 397 6.65 -35.57 13.76
N LEU A 398 6.64 -34.47 12.99
CA LEU A 398 5.86 -33.28 13.33
C LEU A 398 4.35 -33.58 13.36
N GLY A 399 3.85 -34.32 12.37
CA GLY A 399 2.46 -34.74 12.32
C GLY A 399 2.06 -35.57 13.54
N ALA A 400 2.86 -36.59 13.87
CA ALA A 400 2.68 -37.42 15.05
C ALA A 400 2.73 -36.58 16.33
N THR A 401 3.72 -35.70 16.47
CA THR A 401 3.87 -34.83 17.65
C THR A 401 2.66 -33.91 17.85
N VAL A 402 2.10 -33.36 16.78
CA VAL A 402 0.90 -32.51 16.85
C VAL A 402 -0.33 -33.32 17.26
N VAL A 403 -0.50 -34.53 16.73
CA VAL A 403 -1.59 -35.44 17.10
C VAL A 403 -1.47 -35.85 18.57
N ASP A 404 -0.28 -36.26 19.00
CA ASP A 404 -0.01 -36.67 20.37
C ASP A 404 -0.19 -35.52 21.35
N PHE A 405 0.26 -34.32 20.99
CA PHE A 405 0.03 -33.12 21.78
C PHE A 405 -1.47 -32.85 21.95
N TRP A 406 -2.24 -32.89 20.87
CA TRP A 406 -3.68 -32.65 20.92
C TRP A 406 -4.41 -33.71 21.75
N GLN A 407 -4.08 -34.99 21.56
CA GLN A 407 -4.70 -36.08 22.30
C GLN A 407 -4.38 -36.03 23.80
N ASN A 408 -3.11 -35.86 24.17
CA ASN A 408 -2.67 -35.94 25.55
C ASN A 408 -2.93 -34.66 26.36
N TRP A 409 -2.84 -33.48 25.74
CA TRP A 409 -2.91 -32.20 26.46
C TRP A 409 -4.22 -31.43 26.28
N VAL A 410 -5.06 -31.80 25.29
CA VAL A 410 -6.36 -31.14 25.06
C VAL A 410 -7.51 -32.14 25.24
N VAL A 411 -7.47 -33.27 24.52
CA VAL A 411 -8.62 -34.21 24.50
C VAL A 411 -8.71 -35.05 25.77
N GLN A 412 -7.62 -35.67 26.24
CA GLN A 412 -7.66 -36.48 27.46
C GLN A 412 -8.04 -35.66 28.71
N PRO A 413 -7.43 -34.48 28.97
CA PRO A 413 -7.76 -33.72 30.17
C PRO A 413 -9.20 -33.17 30.13
N THR A 414 -9.69 -32.71 28.97
CA THR A 414 -11.11 -32.30 28.83
C THR A 414 -12.06 -33.46 29.06
N ARG A 415 -11.75 -34.65 28.52
CA ARG A 415 -12.56 -35.85 28.75
C ARG A 415 -12.56 -36.26 30.22
N ASN A 416 -11.44 -36.14 30.92
CA ASN A 416 -11.35 -36.41 32.35
C ASN A 416 -12.17 -35.41 33.16
N VAL A 417 -12.03 -34.11 32.91
CA VAL A 417 -12.84 -33.06 33.56
C VAL A 417 -14.34 -33.28 33.31
N ILE A 418 -14.75 -33.56 32.07
CA ILE A 418 -16.14 -33.86 31.73
C ILE A 418 -16.62 -35.14 32.44
N LYS A 419 -15.79 -36.17 32.52
CA LYS A 419 -16.13 -37.43 33.21
C LYS A 419 -16.28 -37.22 34.72
N THR A 420 -15.47 -36.34 35.32
CA THR A 420 -15.53 -35.99 36.75
C THR A 420 -16.75 -35.11 37.05
N ILE A 421 -17.12 -34.17 36.17
CA ILE A 421 -18.31 -33.32 36.33
C ILE A 421 -19.62 -34.08 36.02
N ARG A 422 -19.59 -35.00 35.06
CA ARG A 422 -20.77 -35.79 34.63
C ARG A 422 -20.98 -37.06 35.47
N HIS A 423 -20.09 -37.37 36.42
CA HIS A 423 -20.36 -38.42 37.41
C HIS A 423 -21.44 -37.91 38.36
N ASP A 424 -22.68 -38.31 38.07
CA ASP A 424 -23.87 -38.06 38.86
C ASP A 424 -23.73 -38.69 40.27
N GLU A 425 -24.41 -38.10 41.25
CA GLU A 425 -24.32 -38.37 42.70
C GLU A 425 -24.68 -39.82 43.13
N GLY A 426 -25.02 -40.68 42.17
CA GLY A 426 -25.36 -42.10 42.34
C GLY A 426 -24.42 -43.06 41.61
N SER A 427 -23.10 -42.93 41.77
CA SER A 427 -22.14 -43.89 41.22
C SER A 427 -21.80 -45.02 42.20
N GLU A 428 -21.61 -46.21 41.65
CA GLU A 428 -21.55 -47.55 42.26
C GLU A 428 -20.83 -47.67 43.62
N ILE A 429 -19.77 -46.88 43.85
CA ILE A 429 -18.96 -46.92 45.08
C ILE A 429 -19.61 -46.10 46.21
N SER A 430 -20.24 -44.95 45.89
CA SER A 430 -21.05 -44.20 46.86
C SER A 430 -22.37 -44.93 47.14
N ILE A 431 -22.90 -45.68 46.17
CA ILE A 431 -24.10 -46.50 46.36
C ILE A 431 -23.80 -47.70 47.25
N MET A 432 -22.66 -48.39 47.07
CA MET A 432 -22.27 -49.48 47.97
C MET A 432 -22.00 -48.98 49.39
N SER A 433 -21.30 -47.85 49.57
CA SER A 433 -21.08 -47.28 50.90
C SER A 433 -22.36 -46.74 51.51
N LYS A 434 -23.27 -46.13 50.74
CA LYS A 434 -24.58 -45.65 51.23
C LYS A 434 -25.50 -46.80 51.62
N ARG A 435 -25.53 -47.89 50.85
CA ARG A 435 -26.33 -49.09 51.15
C ARG A 435 -25.73 -49.89 52.32
N SER A 436 -24.40 -49.97 52.42
CA SER A 436 -23.69 -50.52 53.59
C SER A 436 -24.00 -49.71 54.84
N LEU A 437 -23.89 -48.38 54.73
CA LEU A 437 -24.15 -47.44 55.82
C LEU A 437 -25.61 -47.48 56.27
N GLU A 438 -26.57 -47.60 55.34
CA GLU A 438 -27.99 -47.75 55.66
C GLU A 438 -28.25 -49.06 56.39
N GLY A 439 -27.64 -50.17 55.94
CA GLY A 439 -27.72 -51.46 56.62
C GLY A 439 -27.08 -51.45 58.02
N ASP A 440 -25.93 -50.79 58.18
CA ASP A 440 -25.25 -50.66 59.47
C ASP A 440 -26.00 -49.71 60.42
N ARG A 441 -26.63 -48.64 59.90
CA ARG A 441 -27.51 -47.75 60.67
C ARG A 441 -28.77 -48.46 61.14
N ASP A 442 -29.40 -49.25 60.28
CA ASP A 442 -30.56 -50.07 60.65
C ASP A 442 -30.19 -51.13 61.69
N SER A 443 -29.00 -51.72 61.58
CA SER A 443 -28.49 -52.66 62.57
C SER A 443 -28.27 -51.97 63.92
N LEU A 444 -27.63 -50.79 63.93
CA LEU A 444 -27.41 -49.99 65.12
C LEU A 444 -28.74 -49.56 65.76
N GLU A 445 -29.71 -49.14 64.96
CA GLU A 445 -31.06 -48.78 65.40
C GLU A 445 -31.72 -49.92 66.17
N ARG A 446 -31.70 -51.14 65.60
CA ARG A 446 -32.26 -52.34 66.26
C ARG A 446 -31.54 -52.66 67.56
N MET A 447 -30.21 -52.68 67.54
CA MET A 447 -29.44 -53.04 68.73
C MET A 447 -29.64 -52.06 69.89
N VAL A 448 -29.77 -50.76 69.60
CA VAL A 448 -29.98 -49.73 70.62
C VAL A 448 -31.42 -49.74 71.15
N VAL A 449 -32.40 -49.97 70.27
CA VAL A 449 -33.80 -50.13 70.68
C VAL A 449 -33.97 -51.38 71.55
N ASP A 450 -33.41 -52.52 71.14
CA ASP A 450 -33.45 -53.77 71.92
C ASP A 450 -32.77 -53.58 73.27
N PHE A 451 -31.64 -52.86 73.32
CA PHE A 451 -30.96 -52.53 74.56
C PHE A 451 -31.78 -51.62 75.47
N ALA A 452 -32.50 -50.64 74.91
CA ALA A 452 -33.34 -49.74 75.67
C ALA A 452 -34.57 -50.44 76.25
N VAL A 453 -35.17 -51.38 75.51
CA VAL A 453 -36.30 -52.21 75.96
C VAL A 453 -35.90 -53.15 77.09
N ASP A 454 -34.74 -53.79 77.00
CA ASP A 454 -34.23 -54.66 78.05
C ASP A 454 -33.81 -53.88 79.31
N ASN A 455 -33.55 -52.58 79.18
CA ASN A 455 -33.05 -51.71 80.25
C ASN A 455 -33.82 -50.38 80.37
N PRO A 456 -35.12 -50.43 80.74
CA PRO A 456 -35.99 -49.24 80.78
C PRO A 456 -35.49 -48.16 81.75
N ARG A 457 -34.82 -48.58 82.85
CA ARG A 457 -34.21 -47.68 83.85
C ARG A 457 -33.20 -46.70 83.27
N ASN A 458 -32.47 -47.11 82.23
CA ASN A 458 -31.41 -46.28 81.64
C ASN A 458 -31.94 -45.41 80.49
N ALA A 459 -33.05 -45.81 79.86
CA ALA A 459 -33.67 -45.11 78.73
C ALA A 459 -34.61 -43.97 79.15
N THR A 460 -35.54 -44.23 80.07
CA THR A 460 -36.59 -43.26 80.47
C THR A 460 -36.57 -42.92 81.96
N GLY A 461 -35.69 -43.55 82.75
CA GLY A 461 -35.58 -43.33 84.20
C GLY A 461 -36.71 -43.95 85.02
N SER A 462 -37.65 -44.66 84.38
CA SER A 462 -38.76 -45.37 85.01
C SER A 462 -38.52 -46.88 85.06
N THR A 463 -39.25 -47.60 85.92
CA THR A 463 -39.15 -49.07 86.07
C THR A 463 -40.25 -49.83 85.33
N SER A 464 -41.09 -49.15 84.55
CA SER A 464 -42.14 -49.75 83.74
C SER A 464 -41.62 -50.17 82.36
N ALA A 465 -42.28 -51.13 81.72
CA ALA A 465 -42.02 -51.45 80.32
C ALA A 465 -42.30 -50.23 79.43
N LEU A 466 -41.49 -50.05 78.38
CA LEU A 466 -41.59 -48.91 77.47
C LEU A 466 -42.89 -48.98 76.65
N THR A 467 -43.48 -47.81 76.39
CA THR A 467 -44.65 -47.66 75.53
C THR A 467 -44.21 -47.57 74.06
N ASP A 468 -45.04 -48.00 73.11
CA ASP A 468 -44.70 -48.00 71.67
C ASP A 468 -44.27 -46.60 71.16
N ASP A 469 -44.88 -45.53 71.69
CA ASP A 469 -44.51 -44.14 71.38
C ASP A 469 -43.11 -43.76 71.90
N GLU A 470 -42.70 -44.30 73.05
CA GLU A 470 -41.37 -44.07 73.62
C GLU A 470 -40.30 -44.80 72.81
N ILE A 471 -40.60 -46.02 72.34
CA ILE A 471 -39.73 -46.80 71.45
C ILE A 471 -39.55 -46.08 70.11
N ALA A 472 -40.61 -45.51 69.53
CA ALA A 472 -40.53 -44.70 68.32
C ALA A 472 -39.70 -43.43 68.52
N SER A 473 -39.79 -42.80 69.69
CA SER A 473 -38.96 -41.62 70.03
C SER A 473 -37.48 -41.97 70.18
N ILE A 474 -37.15 -43.14 70.76
CA ILE A 474 -35.77 -43.63 70.87
C ILE A 474 -35.23 -43.96 69.48
N ARG A 475 -36.02 -44.58 68.61
CA ARG A 475 -35.66 -44.84 67.22
C ARG A 475 -35.28 -43.56 66.47
N ALA A 476 -36.08 -42.50 66.60
CA ALA A 476 -35.77 -41.20 65.98
C ALA A 476 -34.47 -40.60 66.53
N LYS A 477 -34.28 -40.63 67.85
CA LYS A 477 -33.05 -40.16 68.51
C LYS A 477 -31.81 -40.94 68.09
N VAL A 478 -31.91 -42.26 67.91
CA VAL A 478 -30.78 -43.09 67.44
C VAL A 478 -30.41 -42.77 65.99
N ARG A 479 -31.38 -42.45 65.13
CA ARG A 479 -31.12 -41.96 63.76
C ARG A 479 -30.38 -40.63 63.75
N GLU A 480 -30.64 -39.78 64.75
CA GLU A 480 -29.90 -38.53 65.00
C GLU A 480 -28.53 -38.78 65.67
N GLY A 481 -28.23 -40.02 66.06
CA GLY A 481 -26.95 -40.43 66.65
C GLY A 481 -26.92 -40.39 68.18
N ASP A 482 -28.06 -40.18 68.85
CA ASP A 482 -28.17 -40.15 70.30
C ASP A 482 -28.20 -41.57 70.88
N LEU A 483 -27.09 -41.95 71.52
CA LEU A 483 -26.88 -43.25 72.18
C LEU A 483 -26.93 -43.14 73.71
N THR A 484 -27.52 -42.08 74.25
CA THR A 484 -27.57 -41.79 75.70
C THR A 484 -28.02 -43.00 76.56
N PRO A 485 -29.02 -43.82 76.18
CA PRO A 485 -29.42 -44.99 76.97
C PRO A 485 -28.32 -46.05 77.11
N VAL A 486 -27.53 -46.24 76.05
CA VAL A 486 -26.42 -47.20 76.00
C VAL A 486 -25.20 -46.64 76.73
N LEU A 487 -24.91 -45.35 76.54
CA LEU A 487 -23.79 -44.67 77.19
C LEU A 487 -23.94 -44.63 78.72
N LYS A 488 -25.14 -44.35 79.25
CA LYS A 488 -25.39 -44.40 80.69
C LYS A 488 -25.15 -45.78 81.29
N ALA A 489 -25.51 -46.84 80.58
CA ALA A 489 -25.28 -48.21 81.01
C ALA A 489 -23.80 -48.59 80.92
N TYR A 490 -23.13 -48.19 79.84
CA TYR A 490 -21.70 -48.35 79.65
C TYR A 490 -20.91 -47.68 80.78
N GLU A 491 -21.14 -46.39 81.03
CA GLU A 491 -20.45 -45.59 82.05
C GLU A 491 -20.61 -46.18 83.45
N LYS A 492 -21.83 -46.61 83.79
CA LYS A 492 -22.13 -47.21 85.09
C LYS A 492 -21.41 -48.55 85.28
N ASP A 493 -21.46 -49.44 84.29
CA ASP A 493 -20.90 -50.78 84.41
C ASP A 493 -19.37 -50.79 84.23
N LEU A 494 -18.80 -49.75 83.58
CA LEU A 494 -17.36 -49.55 83.43
C LEU A 494 -16.65 -49.32 84.76
N ILE A 495 -17.34 -48.72 85.75
CA ILE A 495 -16.78 -48.47 87.09
C ILE A 495 -16.37 -49.78 87.78
N SER A 496 -17.00 -50.92 87.44
CA SER A 496 -16.66 -52.23 87.99
C SER A 496 -16.58 -53.30 86.88
N PRO A 497 -15.49 -53.35 86.10
CA PRO A 497 -15.47 -53.99 84.79
C PRO A 497 -15.69 -55.51 84.84
N LEU A 498 -15.15 -56.20 85.86
CA LEU A 498 -15.30 -57.65 86.00
C LEU A 498 -16.74 -58.05 86.40
N MET A 499 -17.38 -57.26 87.27
CA MET A 499 -18.73 -57.56 87.72
C MET A 499 -19.79 -57.11 86.70
N GLY A 500 -19.55 -55.97 86.04
CA GLY A 500 -20.37 -55.43 84.96
C GLY A 500 -20.34 -56.25 83.69
N ALA A 501 -19.26 -57.01 83.43
CA ALA A 501 -19.20 -57.93 82.29
C ALA A 501 -19.94 -59.26 82.54
N VAL A 502 -19.88 -59.79 83.77
CA VAL A 502 -20.47 -61.10 84.10
C VAL A 502 -21.95 -61.00 84.51
N ARG A 503 -22.33 -59.90 85.19
CA ARG A 503 -23.68 -59.70 85.74
C ARG A 503 -24.39 -58.47 85.17
N GLY A 504 -23.66 -57.56 84.52
CA GLY A 504 -24.19 -56.33 83.94
C GLY A 504 -24.25 -56.35 82.41
N ASN A 505 -24.38 -55.17 81.82
CA ASN A 505 -24.62 -54.97 80.39
C ASN A 505 -23.39 -54.50 79.62
N LEU A 506 -22.22 -54.48 80.27
CA LEU A 506 -21.02 -53.87 79.76
C LEU A 506 -20.59 -54.42 78.39
N ILE A 507 -20.67 -55.73 78.20
CA ILE A 507 -20.28 -56.39 76.94
C ILE A 507 -21.22 -55.95 75.80
N ARG A 508 -22.52 -55.90 76.03
CA ARG A 508 -23.51 -55.51 75.01
C ARG A 508 -23.41 -54.03 74.67
N ALA A 509 -23.19 -53.17 75.68
CA ALA A 509 -22.98 -51.74 75.47
C ALA A 509 -21.68 -51.46 74.68
N LEU A 510 -20.60 -52.20 74.96
CA LEU A 510 -19.36 -52.16 74.19
C LEU A 510 -19.55 -52.62 72.74
N LEU A 511 -20.29 -53.70 72.49
CA LEU A 511 -20.56 -54.17 71.13
C LEU A 511 -21.39 -53.16 70.32
N ILE A 512 -22.37 -52.50 70.94
CA ILE A 512 -23.14 -51.41 70.31
C ILE A 512 -22.22 -50.24 69.98
N GLN A 513 -21.29 -49.89 70.87
CA GLN A 513 -20.34 -48.80 70.65
C GLN A 513 -19.35 -49.12 69.52
N ILE A 514 -18.91 -50.37 69.40
CA ILE A 514 -18.08 -50.83 68.27
C ILE A 514 -18.84 -50.67 66.95
N GLN A 515 -20.13 -51.02 66.92
CA GLN A 515 -20.98 -50.85 65.73
C GLN A 515 -21.22 -49.38 65.39
N LYS A 516 -21.34 -48.51 66.40
CA LYS A 516 -21.37 -47.06 66.20
C LYS A 516 -20.07 -46.55 65.57
N THR A 517 -18.91 -46.96 66.08
CA THR A 517 -17.63 -46.59 65.46
C THR A 517 -17.49 -47.12 64.04
N LYS A 518 -18.03 -48.30 63.71
CA LYS A 518 -18.06 -48.80 62.32
C LYS A 518 -18.86 -47.85 61.41
N VAL A 519 -20.08 -47.47 61.82
CA VAL A 519 -20.93 -46.51 61.11
C VAL A 519 -20.22 -45.16 60.94
N ASP A 520 -19.59 -44.64 61.99
CA ASP A 520 -18.91 -43.33 61.95
C ASP A 520 -17.67 -43.36 61.05
N VAL A 521 -16.92 -44.47 61.05
CA VAL A 521 -15.81 -44.70 60.12
C VAL A 521 -16.30 -44.80 58.68
N GLU A 522 -17.41 -45.50 58.41
CA GLU A 522 -18.00 -45.58 57.06
C GLU A 522 -18.47 -44.20 56.56
N ILE A 523 -19.08 -43.37 57.42
CA ILE A 523 -19.45 -41.99 57.10
C ILE A 523 -18.21 -41.14 56.81
N ALA A 524 -17.19 -41.22 57.67
CA ALA A 524 -15.95 -40.47 57.49
C ALA A 524 -15.20 -40.90 56.22
N MET A 525 -15.17 -42.19 55.93
CA MET A 525 -14.56 -42.74 54.72
C MET A 525 -15.30 -42.28 53.45
N GLY A 526 -16.64 -42.20 53.49
CA GLY A 526 -17.43 -41.58 52.43
C GLY A 526 -17.13 -40.07 52.25
N GLY A 527 -16.92 -39.36 53.35
CA GLY A 527 -16.49 -37.95 53.31
C GLY A 527 -15.08 -37.75 52.71
N ILE A 528 -14.15 -38.67 52.98
CA ILE A 528 -12.80 -38.67 52.38
C ILE A 528 -12.86 -38.91 50.87
N ASP A 529 -13.70 -39.85 50.42
CA ASP A 529 -13.88 -40.11 48.98
C ASP A 529 -14.43 -38.86 48.24
N ALA A 530 -15.40 -38.18 48.85
CA ALA A 530 -15.92 -36.92 48.32
C ALA A 530 -14.83 -35.82 48.25
N LEU A 531 -13.95 -35.74 49.24
CA LEU A 531 -12.82 -34.80 49.24
C LEU A 531 -11.78 -35.14 48.17
N LEU A 532 -11.39 -36.41 48.03
CA LEU A 532 -10.48 -36.85 46.98
C LEU A 532 -11.07 -36.59 45.59
N LYS A 533 -12.37 -36.76 45.43
CA LYS A 533 -13.07 -36.45 44.18
C LYS A 533 -13.08 -34.96 43.86
N SER A 534 -13.24 -34.11 44.88
CA SER A 534 -13.15 -32.65 44.71
C SER A 534 -11.74 -32.19 44.30
N GLN A 535 -10.69 -32.89 44.75
CA GLN A 535 -9.30 -32.60 44.37
C GLN A 535 -8.93 -33.11 42.98
N GLU A 536 -9.54 -34.20 42.53
CA GLU A 536 -9.39 -34.72 41.16
C GLU A 536 -9.78 -33.67 40.11
N LEU A 537 -10.83 -32.88 40.38
CA LEU A 537 -11.27 -31.80 39.49
C LEU A 537 -10.24 -30.66 39.42
N LEU A 538 -9.65 -30.28 40.57
CA LEU A 538 -8.60 -29.26 40.62
C LEU A 538 -7.32 -29.72 39.88
N ILE A 539 -6.92 -30.98 40.03
CA ILE A 539 -5.83 -31.60 39.26
C ILE A 539 -6.15 -31.65 37.77
N GLY A 540 -7.40 -31.94 37.40
CA GLY A 540 -7.91 -31.88 36.02
C GLY A 540 -7.77 -30.49 35.39
N PHE A 541 -8.09 -29.42 36.11
CA PHE A 541 -7.92 -28.05 35.61
C PHE A 541 -6.46 -27.60 35.53
N ILE A 542 -5.62 -27.98 36.50
CA ILE A 542 -4.18 -27.66 36.47
C ILE A 542 -3.50 -28.34 35.28
N SER A 543 -3.85 -29.58 34.96
CA SER A 543 -3.31 -30.32 33.80
C SER A 543 -3.80 -29.78 32.43
N LEU A 544 -4.99 -29.19 32.38
CA LEU A 544 -5.55 -28.56 31.17
C LEU A 544 -4.87 -27.21 30.82
N THR A 545 -4.39 -26.49 31.84
CA THR A 545 -3.90 -25.11 31.69
C THR A 545 -2.71 -24.98 30.74
N PRO A 546 -1.64 -25.81 30.80
CA PRO A 546 -0.51 -25.73 29.88
C PRO A 546 -0.92 -25.92 28.40
N GLY A 547 -1.85 -26.84 28.11
CA GLY A 547 -2.32 -27.12 26.75
C GLY A 547 -3.06 -25.93 26.12
N LEU A 548 -3.92 -25.27 26.89
CA LEU A 548 -4.62 -24.04 26.46
C LEU A 548 -3.66 -22.86 26.25
N LEU A 549 -2.65 -22.73 27.12
CA LEU A 549 -1.65 -21.67 27.03
C LEU A 549 -0.81 -21.79 25.76
N VAL A 550 -0.32 -23.00 25.47
CA VAL A 550 0.49 -23.28 24.27
C VAL A 550 -0.33 -23.08 22.99
N THR A 551 -1.57 -23.58 22.94
CA THR A 551 -2.44 -23.41 21.76
C THR A 551 -2.84 -21.95 21.54
N TYR A 552 -3.08 -21.17 22.60
CA TYR A 552 -3.33 -19.73 22.52
C TYR A 552 -2.10 -18.97 21.99
N PHE A 553 -0.90 -19.25 22.51
CA PHE A 553 0.32 -18.62 22.03
C PHE A 553 0.67 -19.01 20.59
N LEU A 554 0.49 -20.28 20.19
CA LEU A 554 0.73 -20.71 18.81
C LEU A 554 -0.22 -20.02 17.82
N THR A 555 -1.51 -19.94 18.16
CA THR A 555 -2.52 -19.35 17.28
C THR A 555 -2.38 -17.83 17.17
N THR A 556 -2.04 -17.14 18.27
CA THR A 556 -1.73 -15.70 18.24
C THR A 556 -0.45 -15.42 17.47
N TRP A 557 0.62 -16.20 17.68
CA TRP A 557 1.86 -16.10 16.91
C TRP A 557 1.64 -16.33 15.41
N ALA A 558 0.90 -17.38 15.03
CA ALA A 558 0.59 -17.67 13.64
C ALA A 558 -0.21 -16.55 12.97
N ARG A 559 -1.26 -16.03 13.64
CA ARG A 559 -2.05 -14.89 13.16
C ARG A 559 -1.20 -13.62 13.02
N GLN A 560 -0.31 -13.36 13.97
CA GLN A 560 0.53 -12.16 13.97
C GLN A 560 1.66 -12.24 12.93
N SER A 561 2.23 -13.41 12.69
CA SER A 561 3.25 -13.64 11.66
C SER A 561 2.70 -13.40 10.24
N VAL A 562 1.46 -13.82 9.98
CA VAL A 562 0.78 -13.53 8.70
C VAL A 562 0.44 -12.04 8.56
N SER A 563 0.08 -11.37 9.66
CA SER A 563 -0.31 -9.95 9.67
C SER A 563 0.87 -8.96 9.58
N THR A 564 2.01 -9.26 10.18
CA THR A 564 3.21 -8.36 10.22
C THR A 564 3.77 -8.00 8.84
N ASN A 565 3.60 -8.87 7.85
CA ASN A 565 3.98 -8.57 6.46
C ASN A 565 3.00 -7.59 5.76
N HIS A 566 1.77 -7.47 6.25
CA HIS A 566 0.80 -6.50 5.75
C HIS A 566 0.99 -5.12 6.40
N SER A 567 1.26 -5.09 7.71
CA SER A 567 1.42 -3.84 8.48
C SER A 567 2.64 -3.02 8.06
N THR A 568 3.79 -3.65 7.80
CA THR A 568 5.00 -2.93 7.36
C THR A 568 4.88 -2.30 5.97
N ARG A 569 4.09 -2.92 5.08
CA ARG A 569 3.81 -2.38 3.74
C ARG A 569 2.78 -1.25 3.80
N ALA A 570 1.78 -1.36 4.67
CA ALA A 570 0.80 -0.31 4.92
C ALA A 570 1.47 0.95 5.53
N GLN A 571 2.28 0.78 6.58
CA GLN A 571 3.04 1.87 7.19
C GLN A 571 3.99 2.57 6.21
N ARG A 572 4.63 1.82 5.30
CA ARG A 572 5.47 2.42 4.24
C ARG A 572 4.67 3.25 3.25
N LYS A 573 3.42 2.85 2.94
CA LYS A 573 2.51 3.60 2.05
C LYS A 573 1.97 4.86 2.72
N GLN A 574 1.51 4.75 3.98
CA GLN A 574 1.07 5.88 4.80
C GLN A 574 2.20 6.92 4.97
N GLY A 575 3.40 6.45 5.31
CA GLY A 575 4.59 7.29 5.39
C GLY A 575 4.96 8.00 4.07
N LYS A 576 4.61 7.45 2.90
CA LYS A 576 4.81 8.15 1.61
C LYS A 576 3.86 9.34 1.48
N MET A 577 2.58 9.20 1.85
CA MET A 577 1.60 10.28 1.77
C MET A 577 1.91 11.43 2.72
N LEU A 578 2.22 11.13 3.99
CA LEU A 578 2.59 12.15 4.97
C LEU A 578 3.82 12.96 4.53
N ARG A 579 4.80 12.31 3.89
CA ARG A 579 5.98 12.99 3.34
C ARG A 579 5.62 13.93 2.19
N GLN A 580 4.72 13.54 1.30
CA GLN A 580 4.28 14.44 0.22
C GLN A 580 3.49 15.62 0.76
N LEU A 581 2.62 15.40 1.74
CA LEU A 581 1.92 16.50 2.40
C LEU A 581 2.90 17.48 3.08
N ARG A 582 3.95 16.97 3.73
CA ARG A 582 5.03 17.81 4.28
C ARG A 582 5.81 18.55 3.21
N ASN A 583 6.04 17.93 2.04
CA ASN A 583 6.70 18.60 0.92
C ASN A 583 5.83 19.72 0.35
N ILE A 584 4.52 19.50 0.23
CA ILE A 584 3.52 20.51 -0.17
C ILE A 584 3.55 21.68 0.82
N ASP A 585 3.43 21.39 2.12
CA ASP A 585 3.49 22.40 3.19
C ASP A 585 4.80 23.21 3.15
N ARG A 586 5.92 22.54 2.88
CA ARG A 586 7.23 23.19 2.70
C ARG A 586 7.30 24.06 1.44
N ILE A 587 6.69 23.66 0.33
CA ILE A 587 6.64 24.47 -0.90
C ILE A 587 5.81 25.72 -0.61
N LEU A 588 4.60 25.57 -0.07
CA LEU A 588 3.71 26.69 0.25
C LEU A 588 4.28 27.66 1.27
N THR A 589 5.01 27.15 2.28
CA THR A 589 5.62 28.01 3.31
C THR A 589 6.85 28.76 2.82
N ASN A 590 7.61 28.20 1.87
CA ASN A 590 8.81 28.85 1.32
C ASN A 590 8.51 29.68 0.06
N ALA A 591 7.32 29.58 -0.51
CA ALA A 591 6.93 30.33 -1.69
C ALA A 591 6.83 31.82 -1.37
N THR A 592 7.46 32.64 -2.20
CA THR A 592 7.25 34.09 -2.20
C THR A 592 6.06 34.39 -3.12
N PRO A 593 4.95 34.94 -2.61
CA PRO A 593 3.81 35.26 -3.47
C PRO A 593 4.16 36.35 -4.48
N THR A 594 3.54 36.31 -5.65
CA THR A 594 3.57 37.39 -6.65
C THR A 594 2.76 38.60 -6.15
N GLU A 595 2.79 39.72 -6.88
CA GLU A 595 2.05 40.95 -6.52
C GLU A 595 0.53 40.72 -6.36
N TYR A 596 -0.01 39.72 -7.07
CA TYR A 596 -1.42 39.31 -7.01
C TYR A 596 -1.71 38.24 -5.93
N GLY A 597 -0.70 37.82 -5.15
CA GLY A 597 -0.86 36.78 -4.14
C GLY A 597 -0.85 35.35 -4.68
N GLU A 598 -0.37 35.15 -5.91
CA GLU A 598 -0.27 33.83 -6.58
C GLU A 598 1.13 33.22 -6.38
N LEU A 599 1.27 31.91 -6.65
CA LEU A 599 2.59 31.27 -6.66
C LEU A 599 3.33 31.55 -7.97
N LEU A 600 4.66 31.69 -7.88
CA LEU A 600 5.52 31.63 -9.07
C LEU A 600 5.31 30.31 -9.82
N TYR A 601 5.43 30.36 -11.15
CA TYR A 601 5.24 29.20 -12.04
C TYR A 601 6.00 27.96 -11.57
N ARG A 602 7.27 28.13 -11.19
CA ARG A 602 8.11 27.05 -10.64
C ARG A 602 7.48 26.35 -9.43
N ASP A 603 7.04 27.11 -8.44
CA ASP A 603 6.53 26.55 -7.20
C ASP A 603 5.12 25.96 -7.39
N GLN A 604 4.33 26.58 -8.27
CA GLN A 604 3.03 26.04 -8.69
C GLN A 604 3.16 24.67 -9.37
N GLY A 605 4.09 24.53 -10.31
CA GLY A 605 4.31 23.24 -10.97
C GLY A 605 4.92 22.19 -10.05
N LEU A 606 5.74 22.59 -9.06
CA LEU A 606 6.24 21.68 -8.03
C LEU A 606 5.11 21.19 -7.12
N LEU A 607 4.21 22.08 -6.71
CA LEU A 607 3.01 21.75 -5.96
C LEU A 607 2.16 20.75 -6.76
N LEU A 608 1.93 21.02 -8.04
CA LEU A 608 1.14 20.13 -8.91
C LEU A 608 1.73 18.72 -8.97
N CYS A 609 3.06 18.61 -9.10
CA CYS A 609 3.74 17.32 -9.09
C CYS A 609 3.50 16.57 -7.78
N GLU A 610 3.65 17.23 -6.63
CA GLU A 610 3.50 16.58 -5.33
C GLU A 610 2.04 16.21 -5.02
N VAL A 611 1.08 17.07 -5.36
CA VAL A 611 -0.36 16.77 -5.20
C VAL A 611 -0.76 15.61 -6.10
N HIS A 612 -0.22 15.53 -7.31
CA HIS A 612 -0.45 14.38 -8.19
C HIS A 612 0.05 13.06 -7.58
N VAL A 613 1.27 13.04 -7.02
CA VAL A 613 1.81 11.86 -6.33
C VAL A 613 0.98 11.52 -5.10
N LEU A 614 0.53 12.53 -4.35
CA LEU A 614 -0.34 12.36 -3.19
C LEU A 614 -1.68 11.71 -3.60
N ARG A 615 -2.32 12.19 -4.67
CA ARG A 615 -3.57 11.61 -5.20
C ARG A 615 -3.38 10.17 -5.69
N GLN A 616 -2.27 9.86 -6.39
CA GLN A 616 -1.95 8.49 -6.79
C GLN A 616 -1.74 7.55 -5.60
N ALA A 617 -1.14 8.06 -4.51
CA ALA A 617 -0.97 7.29 -3.29
C ALA A 617 -2.29 7.10 -2.55
N ALA A 618 -3.13 8.14 -2.49
CA ALA A 618 -4.47 8.13 -1.88
C ALA A 618 -5.39 7.08 -2.50
N ILE A 619 -5.40 6.92 -3.83
CA ILE A 619 -6.20 5.88 -4.53
C ILE A 619 -5.90 4.47 -4.01
N LYS A 620 -4.67 4.21 -3.55
CA LYS A 620 -4.22 2.90 -3.10
C LYS A 620 -4.44 2.64 -1.61
N THR A 621 -4.79 3.67 -0.84
CA THR A 621 -4.86 3.64 0.63
C THR A 621 -6.24 3.98 1.17
N MET A 622 -6.98 4.88 0.50
CA MET A 622 -8.29 5.38 0.94
C MET A 622 -9.45 4.64 0.26
N PRO A 623 -10.60 4.46 0.94
CA PRO A 623 -11.83 3.99 0.31
C PRO A 623 -12.37 5.04 -0.68
N THR A 624 -13.22 4.60 -1.63
CA THR A 624 -13.66 5.41 -2.78
C THR A 624 -14.42 6.68 -2.41
N GLU A 625 -15.24 6.65 -1.36
CA GLU A 625 -16.02 7.81 -0.89
C GLU A 625 -15.12 8.92 -0.34
N VAL A 626 -14.24 8.56 0.59
CA VAL A 626 -13.24 9.47 1.19
C VAL A 626 -12.28 10.00 0.12
N PHE A 627 -11.92 9.15 -0.86
CA PHE A 627 -11.08 9.58 -1.98
C PHE A 627 -11.76 10.65 -2.85
N ARG A 628 -13.09 10.63 -2.99
CA ARG A 628 -13.83 11.65 -3.75
C ARG A 628 -13.72 13.01 -3.08
N GLU A 629 -14.00 13.07 -1.78
CA GLU A 629 -13.86 14.29 -0.97
C GLU A 629 -12.41 14.79 -0.96
N PHE A 630 -11.44 13.89 -0.76
CA PHE A 630 -10.03 14.23 -0.85
C PHE A 630 -9.65 14.77 -2.25
N GLY A 631 -10.31 14.27 -3.29
CA GLY A 631 -10.12 14.73 -4.67
C GLY A 631 -10.52 16.19 -4.87
N GLU A 632 -11.61 16.64 -4.25
CA GLU A 632 -12.08 18.02 -4.28
C GLU A 632 -11.09 18.96 -3.58
N GLU A 633 -10.63 18.59 -2.39
CA GLU A 633 -9.61 19.35 -1.65
C GLU A 633 -8.26 19.39 -2.38
N ALA A 634 -7.88 18.29 -3.05
CA ALA A 634 -6.67 18.26 -3.89
C ALA A 634 -6.79 19.14 -5.14
N GLU A 635 -8.00 19.32 -5.68
CA GLU A 635 -8.27 20.26 -6.77
C GLU A 635 -8.19 21.71 -6.30
N GLU A 636 -8.80 22.05 -5.15
CA GLU A 636 -8.68 23.39 -4.54
C GLU A 636 -7.21 23.75 -4.25
N LEU A 637 -6.40 22.76 -3.84
CA LEU A 637 -4.98 22.95 -3.60
C LEU A 637 -4.18 23.24 -4.88
N CYS A 638 -4.60 22.70 -6.03
CA CYS A 638 -3.94 22.93 -7.32
C CYS A 638 -4.46 24.17 -8.06
N ASP A 639 -5.56 24.77 -7.59
CA ASP A 639 -6.15 25.93 -8.25
C ASP A 639 -5.27 27.17 -8.04
N VAL A 640 -4.69 27.67 -9.13
CA VAL A 640 -3.81 28.86 -9.15
C VAL A 640 -4.56 30.10 -8.64
N ARG A 641 -5.87 30.15 -8.90
CA ARG A 641 -6.77 31.31 -8.75
C ARG A 641 -7.07 31.68 -7.30
N VAL A 642 -6.78 30.76 -6.38
CA VAL A 642 -7.27 30.78 -5.00
C VAL A 642 -6.29 31.53 -4.07
N GLY A 643 -5.06 31.77 -4.53
CA GLY A 643 -4.00 32.46 -3.79
C GLY A 643 -3.28 31.58 -2.76
N VAL A 644 -2.02 31.92 -2.46
CA VAL A 644 -1.13 31.10 -1.60
C VAL A 644 -1.70 30.90 -0.19
N GLU A 645 -2.31 31.93 0.38
CA GLU A 645 -2.86 31.87 1.75
C GLU A 645 -3.98 30.84 1.89
N ARG A 646 -4.89 30.80 0.91
CA ARG A 646 -6.01 29.86 0.95
C ARG A 646 -5.55 28.44 0.62
N GLN A 647 -4.62 28.27 -0.32
CA GLN A 647 -3.99 26.96 -0.55
C GLN A 647 -3.29 26.41 0.70
N ARG A 648 -2.65 27.27 1.51
CA ARG A 648 -2.08 26.87 2.81
C ARG A 648 -3.14 26.39 3.79
N ARG A 649 -4.27 27.09 3.90
CA ARG A 649 -5.40 26.66 4.75
C ARG A 649 -5.99 25.33 4.28
N VAL A 650 -6.06 25.10 2.97
CA VAL A 650 -6.51 23.82 2.38
C VAL A 650 -5.53 22.70 2.75
N ALA A 651 -4.21 22.93 2.64
CA ALA A 651 -3.21 21.93 3.05
C ALA A 651 -3.32 21.57 4.55
N GLU A 652 -3.58 22.55 5.42
CA GLU A 652 -3.85 22.34 6.84
C GLU A 652 -5.14 21.54 7.08
N ARG A 653 -6.22 21.88 6.35
CA ARG A 653 -7.49 21.13 6.41
C ARG A 653 -7.30 19.68 5.98
N VAL A 654 -6.60 19.43 4.88
CA VAL A 654 -6.29 18.08 4.39
C VAL A 654 -5.51 17.28 5.44
N ARG A 655 -4.53 17.91 6.09
CA ARG A 655 -3.75 17.29 7.17
C ARG A 655 -4.63 16.87 8.35
N TRP A 656 -5.57 17.73 8.73
CA TRP A 656 -6.46 17.48 9.87
C TRP A 656 -7.55 16.45 9.54
N ALA A 657 -8.29 16.65 8.45
CA ALA A 657 -9.43 15.83 8.06
C ALA A 657 -9.02 14.39 7.68
N TYR A 658 -7.90 14.24 6.96
CA TYR A 658 -7.45 12.94 6.46
C TYR A 658 -6.31 12.31 7.28
N GLY A 659 -6.03 12.84 8.48
CA GLY A 659 -4.93 12.40 9.33
C GLY A 659 -4.91 10.89 9.61
N ARG A 660 -6.08 10.26 9.74
CA ARG A 660 -6.22 8.81 9.97
C ARG A 660 -5.64 7.94 8.85
N TRP A 661 -5.73 8.40 7.60
CA TRP A 661 -5.24 7.66 6.43
C TRP A 661 -3.82 8.08 6.02
N LEU A 662 -3.36 9.22 6.55
CA LEU A 662 -2.01 9.74 6.35
C LEU A 662 -0.99 9.18 7.36
N ALA A 663 -1.44 8.80 8.57
CA ALA A 663 -0.60 8.32 9.69
C ALA A 663 -0.38 6.80 9.71
#